data_AF-A0A399EWY9-F1
#
_entry.id   AF-A0A399EWY9-F1
#
_cell.length_a   1.000
_cell.length_b   1.000
_cell.length_c   1.000
_cell.angle_alpha   90.00
_cell.angle_beta   90.00
_cell.angle_gamma   90.00
#
_symmetry.space_group_name_H-M   'P 1'
#
loop_
_entity.id
_entity.type
_entity.pdbx_description
1 polymer ?
#
loop_
_entity_poly.entity_id
_entity_poly.type
_entity_poly.pdbx_seq_one_letter_code
_entity_poly.pdbx_strand_id
1 'polypeptide(L)'
;MLTLYTLASFSTLLSLLAFVISREANRVLSVAALLLAGLFAVVGWGEVVEAFGGLYRFDPLARGLTLVAVLGGLWALLLGPAKKFEFPLLVLYAVTGMHLMASSPNLVVLVIALEIFSLPLYVLSAWQRDEKGFEAGLKYFLLGALGAAVFLYGVALYYGATGSFMAGAVGSGPLYTTALLLILAAFAFKTAMVPFHWWSPDVYQGSPTVVSLFMATAVKAAAFAAMLRIFTPQGLEAWGVGLAVLVALSVLFGNLGALAQTEAKRLFAYSSIANAGYLGLGLFGPTAGATVPFYLLTYALGTGLIFAALSMLSNQEVPLERLRGLWHRRPLVAGGLALGVLSVLGLPPLAGFWAKYLVFQEAARAGLYGLVVLALVASAVGAYYYLRVFFLLFAQPEPSQEALERETEEAVARFGSSEAPGAPLVGAPLSLTQALMAPAARLPGAGVLWSGMGLLLLLSLLPGPALRALGAGQGLSQAGVTLMAPPDGATLAAGPLALEGTGRPGESLEILDNGRPVGRVAVGPDGHWRFELPTSALVVGEHTYEARREGQGGAARARVTLLAPPGLAITAPAEGASVAPTGFVLEGTAPPGQEVEVFEDGVSLGRVKADAEGRWSLGVPPPAGGSRVYEARAEGIPAARVSLVVPEAQAGAICSQRFALSNLQAGGTVSRPFRFGGVGSASGYTVLVKRGERVVGRREISLSAACGWSYLSDPGPGEITYEVREAGASEAEPPLAAITLNVR
;
A
#
# COMPACT_ATOMS: atom_id res chain seq x y z
N MET A 1 6.26 27.12 13.15
CA MET A 1 7.54 27.83 12.93
C MET A 1 8.45 27.85 14.15
N LEU A 2 7.91 27.93 15.38
CA LEU A 2 8.72 28.02 16.61
C LEU A 2 9.80 26.93 16.74
N THR A 3 9.47 25.65 16.47
CA THR A 3 10.44 24.54 16.50
C THR A 3 11.66 24.79 15.61
N LEU A 4 11.45 25.19 14.35
CA LEU A 4 12.52 25.50 13.40
C LEU A 4 13.39 26.67 13.91
N TYR A 5 12.77 27.75 14.35
CA TYR A 5 13.49 28.93 14.87
C TYR A 5 14.28 28.61 16.12
N THR A 6 13.71 27.83 17.06
CA THR A 6 14.45 27.38 18.24
C THR A 6 15.70 26.59 17.85
N LEU A 7 15.57 25.58 16.99
CA LEU A 7 16.71 24.75 16.58
C LEU A 7 17.77 25.57 15.84
N ALA A 8 17.37 26.36 14.84
CA ALA A 8 18.30 27.14 14.02
C ALA A 8 18.96 28.28 14.81
N SER A 9 18.17 29.07 15.54
CA SER A 9 18.70 30.23 16.29
C SER A 9 19.59 29.80 17.44
N PHE A 10 19.23 28.75 18.21
CA PHE A 10 20.12 28.27 19.27
C PHE A 10 21.42 27.68 18.71
N SER A 11 21.36 26.92 17.62
CA SER A 11 22.58 26.38 16.98
C SER A 11 23.54 27.50 16.57
N THR A 12 23.03 28.59 15.98
CA THR A 12 23.84 29.74 15.58
C THR A 12 24.33 30.55 16.77
N LEU A 13 23.44 30.93 17.69
CA LEU A 13 23.78 31.76 18.85
C LEU A 13 24.78 31.06 19.78
N LEU A 14 24.58 29.77 20.07
CA LEU A 14 25.49 29.01 20.93
C LEU A 14 26.85 28.78 20.27
N SER A 15 26.93 28.76 18.94
CA SER A 15 28.21 28.69 18.23
C SER A 15 28.99 29.99 18.33
N LEU A 16 28.32 31.14 18.25
CA LEU A 16 28.94 32.46 18.45
C LEU A 16 29.35 32.67 19.92
N LEU A 17 28.49 32.26 20.85
CA LEU A 17 28.72 32.40 22.29
C LEU A 17 29.68 31.35 22.86
N ALA A 18 30.04 30.32 22.09
CA ALA A 18 30.86 29.20 22.55
C ALA A 18 32.21 29.61 23.18
N PHE A 19 32.78 30.73 22.72
CA PHE A 19 34.03 31.27 23.22
C PHE A 19 33.87 32.14 24.49
N VAL A 20 32.64 32.52 24.82
CA VAL A 20 32.31 33.44 25.93
C VAL A 20 31.69 32.68 27.11
N ILE A 21 30.82 31.71 26.86
CA ILE A 21 30.14 30.95 27.90
C ILE A 21 30.93 29.70 28.31
N SER A 22 30.68 29.20 29.52
CA SER A 22 31.26 27.93 29.95
C SER A 22 30.75 26.76 29.11
N ARG A 23 31.58 25.72 28.97
CA ARG A 23 31.23 24.50 28.21
C ARG A 23 29.99 23.81 28.77
N GLU A 24 29.84 23.85 30.10
CA GLU A 24 28.65 23.34 30.78
C GLU A 24 27.41 24.18 30.46
N ALA A 25 27.52 25.52 30.49
CA ALA A 25 26.42 26.39 30.08
C ALA A 25 25.99 26.14 28.63
N ASN A 26 26.96 25.96 27.71
CA ASN A 26 26.67 25.62 26.31
C ASN A 26 25.87 24.31 26.19
N ARG A 27 26.27 23.26 26.92
CA ARG A 27 25.56 21.98 26.96
C ARG A 27 24.15 22.12 27.54
N VAL A 28 23.99 22.82 28.67
CA VAL A 28 22.68 23.04 29.31
C VAL A 28 21.74 23.81 28.40
N LEU A 29 22.22 24.87 27.75
CA LEU A 29 21.43 25.64 26.79
C LEU A 29 21.08 24.82 25.54
N SER A 30 21.97 23.92 25.11
CA SER A 30 21.67 22.98 24.01
C SER A 30 20.57 21.98 24.39
N VAL A 31 20.60 21.44 25.61
CA VAL A 31 19.53 20.59 26.14
C VAL A 31 18.22 21.37 26.24
N ALA A 32 18.26 22.60 26.76
CA ALA A 32 17.09 23.47 26.83
C ALA A 32 16.50 23.78 25.45
N ALA A 33 17.34 23.99 24.43
CA ALA A 33 16.91 24.20 23.05
C ALA A 33 16.14 22.98 22.51
N LEU A 34 16.67 21.77 22.72
CA LEU A 34 16.02 20.53 22.30
C LEU A 34 14.70 20.29 23.05
N LEU A 35 14.66 20.53 24.36
CA LEU A 35 13.43 20.43 25.15
C LEU A 35 12.37 21.42 24.69
N LEU A 36 12.75 22.67 24.42
CA LEU A 36 11.84 23.70 23.93
C LEU A 36 11.34 23.38 22.52
N ALA A 37 12.21 22.91 21.63
CA ALA A 37 11.83 22.47 20.29
C ALA A 37 10.85 21.28 20.34
N GLY A 38 11.10 20.31 21.22
CA GLY A 38 10.21 19.18 21.48
C GLY A 38 8.87 19.63 22.06
N LEU A 39 8.87 20.55 23.02
CA LEU A 39 7.65 21.13 23.59
C LEU A 39 6.81 21.80 22.50
N PHE A 40 7.39 22.63 21.64
CA PHE A 40 6.67 23.26 20.53
C PHE A 40 6.15 22.26 19.50
N ALA A 41 6.86 21.16 19.27
CA ALA A 41 6.39 20.09 18.40
C ALA A 41 5.15 19.40 18.98
N VAL A 42 5.12 19.15 20.31
CA VAL A 42 3.99 18.55 21.04
C VAL A 42 2.81 19.52 21.19
N VAL A 43 3.05 20.78 21.55
CA VAL A 43 1.98 21.76 21.78
C VAL A 43 1.17 22.02 20.50
N GLY A 44 1.84 22.08 19.35
CA GLY A 44 1.15 22.20 18.06
C GLY A 44 0.68 20.87 17.45
N TRP A 45 0.56 19.79 18.23
CA TRP A 45 0.18 18.48 17.69
C TRP A 45 -1.19 18.54 17.00
N GLY A 46 -1.30 17.97 15.80
CA GLY A 46 -2.49 18.06 14.96
C GLY A 46 -2.55 19.29 14.04
N GLU A 47 -1.76 20.32 14.29
CA GLU A 47 -1.68 21.49 13.41
C GLU A 47 -0.68 21.27 12.26
N VAL A 48 -1.08 21.68 11.07
CA VAL A 48 -0.21 21.75 9.88
C VAL A 48 0.27 23.19 9.73
N VAL A 49 1.59 23.38 9.78
CA VAL A 49 2.20 24.70 9.56
C VAL A 49 2.97 24.68 8.25
N GLU A 50 2.62 25.58 7.33
CA GLU A 50 3.33 25.78 6.07
C GLU A 50 4.04 27.14 6.05
N ALA A 51 5.22 27.18 5.42
CA ALA A 51 5.99 28.40 5.26
C ALA A 51 6.85 28.37 3.99
N PHE A 52 7.40 29.52 3.62
CA PHE A 52 8.33 29.70 2.50
C PHE A 52 7.78 29.16 1.16
N GLY A 53 6.50 29.43 0.87
CA GLY A 53 5.86 28.96 -0.37
C GLY A 53 5.74 27.44 -0.49
N GLY A 54 5.61 26.72 0.63
CA GLY A 54 5.45 25.26 0.65
C GLY A 54 6.76 24.48 0.78
N LEU A 55 7.92 25.15 0.82
CA LEU A 55 9.22 24.50 1.06
C LEU A 55 9.35 23.91 2.47
N TYR A 56 8.59 24.44 3.42
CA TYR A 56 8.49 23.92 4.78
C TYR A 56 7.04 23.59 5.11
N ARG A 57 6.78 22.33 5.46
CA ARG A 57 5.50 21.78 5.88
C ARG A 57 5.69 20.93 7.14
N PHE A 58 5.28 21.47 8.28
CA PHE A 58 5.36 20.83 9.57
C PHE A 58 4.00 20.28 9.98
N ASP A 59 3.72 19.09 9.47
CA ASP A 59 2.53 18.28 9.75
C ASP A 59 2.81 17.23 10.87
N PRO A 60 1.81 16.45 11.30
CA PRO A 60 2.02 15.48 12.39
C PRO A 60 3.04 14.37 12.08
N LEU A 61 3.24 14.01 10.81
CA LEU A 61 4.34 13.15 10.39
C LEU A 61 5.70 13.82 10.71
N ALA A 62 5.89 15.06 10.26
CA ALA A 62 7.09 15.83 10.55
C ALA A 62 7.34 16.00 12.05
N ARG A 63 6.28 16.28 12.81
CA ARG A 63 6.33 16.45 14.27
C ARG A 63 6.77 15.17 14.97
N GLY A 64 6.14 14.04 14.66
CA GLY A 64 6.50 12.75 15.27
C GLY A 64 7.95 12.38 15.02
N LEU A 65 8.44 12.55 13.79
CA LEU A 65 9.82 12.21 13.44
C LEU A 65 10.84 13.23 13.95
N THR A 66 10.45 14.50 14.09
CA THR A 66 11.24 15.52 14.80
C THR A 66 11.38 15.16 16.29
N LEU A 67 10.32 14.67 16.94
CA LEU A 67 10.38 14.22 18.34
C LEU A 67 11.34 13.05 18.53
N VAL A 68 11.39 12.10 17.58
CA VAL A 68 12.39 11.02 17.60
C VAL A 68 13.81 11.57 17.46
N ALA A 69 14.04 12.55 16.58
CA ALA A 69 15.34 13.19 16.44
C ALA A 69 15.76 13.98 17.69
N VAL A 70 14.82 14.72 18.29
CA VAL A 70 15.01 15.44 19.57
C VAL A 70 15.33 14.46 20.70
N LEU A 71 14.62 13.33 20.81
CA LEU A 71 14.88 12.31 21.81
C LEU A 71 16.30 11.75 21.69
N GLY A 72 16.70 11.34 20.48
CA GLY A 72 18.07 10.85 20.22
C GLY A 72 19.13 11.90 20.53
N GLY A 73 18.87 13.16 20.15
CA GLY A 73 19.76 14.29 20.46
C GLY A 73 19.88 14.54 21.96
N LEU A 74 18.77 14.53 22.70
CA LEU A 74 18.77 14.68 24.17
C LEU A 74 19.59 13.57 24.83
N TRP A 75 19.41 12.31 24.41
CA TRP A 75 20.17 11.19 24.98
C TRP A 75 21.66 11.31 24.64
N ALA A 76 21.99 11.72 23.41
CA ALA A 76 23.36 11.99 23.02
C ALA A 76 23.98 13.12 23.87
N LEU A 77 23.24 14.21 24.11
CA LEU A 77 23.70 15.31 24.93
C LEU A 77 23.81 14.95 26.40
N LEU A 78 22.97 14.06 26.95
CA LEU A 78 22.97 13.67 28.35
C LEU A 78 24.04 12.61 28.68
N LEU A 79 24.33 11.70 27.74
CA LEU A 79 25.33 10.66 27.91
C LEU A 79 26.71 11.04 27.33
N GLY A 80 26.75 12.02 26.43
CA GLY A 80 27.93 12.41 25.69
C GLY A 80 28.96 13.24 26.48
N PRO A 81 30.15 13.45 25.90
CA PRO A 81 31.26 14.14 26.54
C PRO A 81 30.95 15.61 26.81
N ALA A 82 31.24 16.07 28.04
CA ALA A 82 31.04 17.45 28.47
C ALA A 82 32.22 18.39 28.17
N LYS A 83 33.39 17.83 27.83
CA LYS A 83 34.68 18.55 27.87
C LYS A 83 34.88 19.53 26.71
N LYS A 84 34.07 19.46 25.66
CA LYS A 84 34.19 20.25 24.42
C LYS A 84 32.84 20.82 24.03
N PHE A 85 32.79 22.12 23.73
CA PHE A 85 31.54 22.80 23.38
C PHE A 85 31.05 22.41 21.97
N GLU A 86 31.94 21.89 21.14
CA GLU A 86 31.67 21.47 19.78
C GLU A 86 30.73 20.26 19.74
N PHE A 87 30.80 19.34 20.72
CA PHE A 87 29.94 18.15 20.73
C PHE A 87 28.45 18.51 20.82
N PRO A 88 28.01 19.35 21.79
CA PRO A 88 26.62 19.81 21.81
C PRO A 88 26.18 20.53 20.54
N LEU A 89 27.03 21.38 19.97
CA LEU A 89 26.72 22.12 18.74
C LEU A 89 26.53 21.19 17.54
N LEU A 90 27.41 20.20 17.35
CA LEU A 90 27.30 19.22 16.28
C LEU A 90 26.00 18.40 16.39
N VAL A 91 25.58 18.05 17.61
CA VAL A 91 24.29 17.38 17.85
C VAL A 91 23.12 18.32 17.51
N LEU A 92 23.17 19.59 17.90
CA LEU A 92 22.12 20.57 17.55
C LEU A 92 22.00 20.78 16.03
N TYR A 93 23.14 20.93 15.32
CA TYR A 93 23.14 21.00 13.86
C TYR A 93 22.55 19.76 13.23
N ALA A 94 22.91 18.58 13.74
CA ALA A 94 22.36 17.32 13.27
C ALA A 94 20.84 17.24 13.48
N VAL A 95 20.32 17.57 14.67
CA VAL A 95 18.87 17.59 14.92
C VAL A 95 18.16 18.64 14.05
N THR A 96 18.78 19.80 13.81
CA THR A 96 18.24 20.83 12.92
C THR A 96 18.08 20.31 11.48
N GLY A 97 19.10 19.66 10.93
CA GLY A 97 19.02 19.05 9.60
C GLY A 97 18.00 17.91 9.53
N MET A 98 17.90 17.07 10.57
CA MET A 98 16.90 16.00 10.64
C MET A 98 15.47 16.55 10.72
N HIS A 99 15.26 17.65 11.45
CA HIS A 99 13.98 18.35 11.48
C HIS A 99 13.61 18.91 10.10
N LEU A 100 14.56 19.54 9.40
CA LEU A 100 14.35 20.03 8.03
C LEU A 100 14.01 18.89 7.06
N MET A 101 14.74 17.77 7.14
CA MET A 101 14.48 16.56 6.35
C MET A 101 13.07 16.03 6.62
N ALA A 102 12.64 16.04 7.87
CA ALA A 102 11.30 15.60 8.25
C ALA A 102 10.20 16.62 7.92
N SER A 103 10.52 17.87 7.58
CA SER A 103 9.54 18.95 7.43
C SER A 103 9.51 19.56 6.03
N SER A 104 10.24 19.01 5.05
CA SER A 104 10.24 19.55 3.68
C SER A 104 9.67 18.54 2.68
N PRO A 105 8.77 18.96 1.78
CA PRO A 105 8.41 18.19 0.60
C PRO A 105 9.31 18.49 -0.61
N ASN A 106 10.29 19.42 -0.51
CA ASN A 106 11.14 19.82 -1.63
C ASN A 106 12.43 19.00 -1.69
N LEU A 107 12.66 18.29 -2.79
CA LEU A 107 13.82 17.42 -2.97
C LEU A 107 15.18 18.14 -2.84
N VAL A 108 15.29 19.41 -3.26
CA VAL A 108 16.53 20.20 -3.09
C VAL A 108 16.74 20.56 -1.62
N VAL A 109 15.68 20.94 -0.90
CA VAL A 109 15.76 21.18 0.54
C VAL A 109 16.10 19.90 1.28
N LEU A 110 15.63 18.73 0.83
CA LEU A 110 16.03 17.45 1.39
C LEU A 110 17.52 17.17 1.17
N VAL A 111 18.11 17.52 0.02
CA VAL A 111 19.57 17.43 -0.19
C VAL A 111 20.32 18.30 0.81
N ILE A 112 19.88 19.56 0.98
CA ILE A 112 20.50 20.49 1.94
C ILE A 112 20.36 19.96 3.36
N ALA A 113 19.17 19.49 3.73
CA ALA A 113 18.90 18.91 5.05
C ALA A 113 19.80 17.69 5.30
N LEU A 114 19.99 16.83 4.29
CA LEU A 114 20.86 15.65 4.35
C LEU A 114 22.28 16.06 4.73
N GLU A 115 22.85 17.07 4.09
CA GLU A 115 24.20 17.55 4.38
C GLU A 115 24.30 18.22 5.75
N ILE A 116 23.31 19.03 6.13
CA ILE A 116 23.28 19.71 7.44
C ILE A 116 23.36 18.69 8.58
N PHE A 117 22.70 17.53 8.47
CA PHE A 117 22.81 16.52 9.52
C PHE A 117 23.91 15.48 9.31
N SER A 118 24.39 15.25 8.10
CA SER A 118 25.41 14.24 7.83
C SER A 118 26.82 14.71 8.16
N LEU A 119 27.17 15.96 7.82
CA LEU A 119 28.50 16.50 8.10
C LEU A 119 28.86 16.49 9.60
N PRO A 120 27.96 16.90 10.52
CA PRO A 120 28.24 16.79 11.95
C PRO A 120 28.42 15.34 12.41
N LEU A 121 27.67 14.40 11.83
CA LEU A 121 27.79 12.98 12.18
C LEU A 121 29.12 12.37 11.72
N TYR A 122 29.66 12.79 10.58
CA TYR A 122 31.00 12.35 10.15
C TYR A 122 32.06 12.79 11.16
N VAL A 123 31.98 14.03 11.63
CA VAL A 123 32.88 14.57 12.66
C VAL A 123 32.69 13.84 14.01
N LEU A 124 31.45 13.60 14.42
CA LEU A 124 31.13 12.88 15.65
C LEU A 124 31.57 11.41 15.60
N SER A 125 31.56 10.77 14.42
CA SER A 125 32.02 9.39 14.26
C SER A 125 33.52 9.26 14.52
N ALA A 126 34.31 10.27 14.10
CA ALA A 126 35.75 10.35 14.34
C ALA A 126 36.13 10.96 15.71
N TRP A 127 35.18 11.05 16.66
CA TRP A 127 35.39 11.83 17.88
C TRP A 127 36.45 11.26 18.84
N GLN A 128 36.64 9.93 18.86
CA GLN A 128 37.65 9.29 19.71
C GLN A 128 39.09 9.61 19.30
N ARG A 129 39.30 9.97 18.02
CA ARG A 129 40.62 10.25 17.44
C ARG A 129 41.62 9.09 17.59
N ASP A 130 41.11 7.87 17.63
CA ASP A 130 41.85 6.62 17.48
C ASP A 130 41.76 6.12 16.03
N GLU A 131 42.59 5.14 15.66
CA GLU A 131 42.64 4.60 14.30
C GLU A 131 41.26 4.13 13.82
N LYS A 132 40.52 3.41 14.68
CA LYS A 132 39.18 2.89 14.39
C LYS A 132 38.15 4.01 14.21
N GLY A 133 38.17 5.03 15.07
CA GLY A 133 37.28 6.19 14.94
C GLY A 133 37.56 7.00 13.67
N PHE A 134 38.84 7.19 13.31
CA PHE A 134 39.21 7.82 12.04
C PHE A 134 38.76 7.01 10.83
N GLU A 135 38.97 5.69 10.84
CA GLU A 135 38.50 4.80 9.79
C GLU A 135 36.97 4.88 9.64
N ALA A 136 36.24 4.83 10.76
CA ALA A 136 34.78 5.00 10.78
C ALA A 136 34.35 6.35 10.19
N GLY A 137 34.92 7.47 10.64
CA GLY A 137 34.60 8.79 10.12
C GLY A 137 34.89 8.92 8.62
N LEU A 138 36.03 8.38 8.15
CA LEU A 138 36.43 8.42 6.75
C LEU A 138 35.52 7.56 5.87
N LYS A 139 35.25 6.31 6.27
CA LYS A 139 34.32 5.41 5.57
C LYS A 139 32.93 6.06 5.48
N TYR A 140 32.45 6.64 6.58
CA TYR A 140 31.14 7.26 6.60
C TYR A 140 31.08 8.49 5.69
N PHE A 141 32.10 9.35 5.72
CA PHE A 141 32.17 10.54 4.88
C PHE A 141 32.24 10.19 3.38
N LEU A 142 33.16 9.31 2.97
CA LEU A 142 33.35 8.98 1.55
C LEU A 142 32.12 8.29 0.95
N LEU A 143 31.59 7.29 1.65
CA LEU A 143 30.38 6.58 1.20
C LEU A 143 29.14 7.49 1.30
N GLY A 144 29.12 8.40 2.29
CA GLY A 144 28.09 9.41 2.45
C GLY A 144 28.05 10.42 1.31
N ALA A 145 29.21 10.93 0.90
CA ALA A 145 29.34 11.83 -0.24
C ALA A 145 28.92 11.16 -1.56
N LEU A 146 29.25 9.88 -1.75
CA LEU A 146 28.75 9.09 -2.88
C LEU A 146 27.21 8.97 -2.83
N GLY A 147 26.64 8.65 -1.67
CA GLY A 147 25.19 8.60 -1.49
C GLY A 147 24.49 9.93 -1.78
N ALA A 148 25.09 11.05 -1.36
CA ALA A 148 24.59 12.40 -1.64
C ALA A 148 24.67 12.75 -3.13
N ALA A 149 25.74 12.36 -3.83
CA ALA A 149 25.87 12.54 -5.28
C ALA A 149 24.81 11.73 -6.04
N VAL A 150 24.58 10.47 -5.65
CA VAL A 150 23.50 9.63 -6.20
C VAL A 150 22.14 10.27 -5.95
N PHE A 151 21.91 10.81 -4.74
CA PHE A 151 20.66 11.50 -4.42
C PHE A 151 20.46 12.71 -5.33
N LEU A 152 21.46 13.59 -5.42
CA LEU A 152 21.41 14.82 -6.20
C LEU A 152 21.17 14.53 -7.69
N TYR A 153 21.82 13.48 -8.24
CA TYR A 153 21.58 13.06 -9.62
C TYR A 153 20.15 12.54 -9.80
N GLY A 154 19.64 11.75 -8.86
CA GLY A 154 18.23 11.33 -8.83
C GLY A 154 17.25 12.52 -8.80
N VAL A 155 17.54 13.56 -8.00
CA VAL A 155 16.75 14.80 -7.97
C VAL A 155 16.81 15.54 -9.32
N ALA A 156 17.96 15.58 -9.98
CA ALA A 156 18.09 16.19 -11.30
C ALA A 156 17.26 15.45 -12.36
N LEU A 157 17.28 14.10 -12.37
CA LEU A 157 16.45 13.30 -13.27
C LEU A 157 14.96 13.43 -12.95
N TYR A 158 14.60 13.53 -11.66
CA TYR A 158 13.21 13.74 -11.23
C TYR A 158 12.68 15.08 -11.75
N TYR A 159 13.48 16.14 -11.66
CA TYR A 159 13.16 17.44 -12.25
C TYR A 159 13.07 17.35 -13.78
N GLY A 160 13.99 16.64 -14.43
CA GLY A 160 13.94 16.40 -15.88
C GLY A 160 12.67 15.67 -16.33
N ALA A 161 12.11 14.79 -15.50
CA ALA A 161 10.90 14.04 -15.79
C ALA A 161 9.60 14.78 -15.45
N THR A 162 9.60 15.67 -14.45
CA THR A 162 8.38 16.27 -13.88
C THR A 162 8.29 17.79 -13.99
N GLY A 163 9.40 18.48 -14.26
CA GLY A 163 9.51 19.94 -14.22
C GLY A 163 9.40 20.55 -12.80
N SER A 164 9.45 19.73 -11.74
CA SER A 164 9.26 20.18 -10.35
C SER A 164 10.25 19.52 -9.39
N PHE A 165 10.54 20.21 -8.29
CA PHE A 165 11.30 19.66 -7.16
C PHE A 165 10.40 19.23 -6.00
N MET A 166 9.08 19.35 -6.13
CA MET A 166 8.13 18.93 -5.11
C MET A 166 7.94 17.42 -5.16
N ALA A 167 8.02 16.76 -4.00
CA ALA A 167 7.55 15.40 -3.83
C ALA A 167 6.05 15.31 -4.19
N GLY A 168 5.64 14.21 -4.84
CA GLY A 168 4.28 14.02 -5.33
C GLY A 168 4.00 14.59 -6.72
N ALA A 169 4.99 15.18 -7.39
CA ALA A 169 4.87 15.55 -8.80
C ALA A 169 4.72 14.28 -9.67
N VAL A 170 3.73 14.29 -10.55
CA VAL A 170 3.40 13.15 -11.42
C VAL A 170 4.40 13.11 -12.57
N GLY A 171 5.07 11.98 -12.72
CA GLY A 171 5.94 11.68 -13.85
C GLY A 171 5.70 10.26 -14.34
N SER A 172 6.16 9.95 -15.55
CA SER A 172 6.02 8.63 -16.15
C SER A 172 7.26 8.25 -16.97
N GLY A 173 7.33 6.97 -17.35
CA GLY A 173 8.39 6.44 -18.20
C GLY A 173 9.72 6.15 -17.49
N PRO A 174 10.74 5.74 -18.26
CA PRO A 174 12.02 5.25 -17.72
C PRO A 174 12.82 6.31 -16.96
N LEU A 175 12.73 7.59 -17.36
CA LEU A 175 13.44 8.68 -16.71
C LEU A 175 12.93 8.90 -15.28
N TYR A 176 11.60 8.96 -15.09
CA TYR A 176 10.98 9.11 -13.78
C TYR A 176 11.27 7.90 -12.87
N THR A 177 11.14 6.70 -13.43
CA THR A 177 11.46 5.44 -12.73
C THR A 177 12.92 5.42 -12.27
N THR A 178 13.86 5.75 -13.16
CA THR A 178 15.29 5.82 -12.83
C THR A 178 15.56 6.88 -11.76
N ALA A 179 14.93 8.05 -11.85
CA ALA A 179 15.04 9.10 -10.85
C ALA A 179 14.65 8.61 -9.45
N LEU A 180 13.47 7.97 -9.35
CA LEU A 180 12.98 7.41 -8.09
C LEU A 180 13.85 6.28 -7.56
N LEU A 181 14.39 5.41 -8.42
CA LEU A 181 15.30 4.34 -8.00
C LEU A 181 16.66 4.87 -7.49
N LEU A 182 17.20 5.93 -8.09
CA LEU A 182 18.42 6.58 -7.58
C LEU A 182 18.16 7.28 -6.24
N ILE A 183 17.03 7.98 -6.11
CA ILE A 183 16.62 8.58 -4.84
C ILE A 183 16.44 7.48 -3.78
N LEU A 184 15.79 6.36 -4.15
CA LEU A 184 15.59 5.22 -3.26
C LEU A 184 16.93 4.61 -2.84
N ALA A 185 17.89 4.45 -3.76
CA ALA A 185 19.23 3.96 -3.46
C ALA A 185 19.98 4.86 -2.46
N ALA A 186 19.85 6.18 -2.58
CA ALA A 186 20.47 7.11 -1.63
C ALA A 186 19.85 7.03 -0.22
N PHE A 187 18.51 6.93 -0.13
CA PHE A 187 17.85 6.72 1.16
C PHE A 187 18.09 5.31 1.72
N ALA A 188 18.24 4.30 0.86
CA ALA A 188 18.65 2.95 1.25
C ALA A 188 20.06 2.96 1.86
N PHE A 189 21.01 3.69 1.27
CA PHE A 189 22.31 3.95 1.91
C PHE A 189 22.12 4.59 3.29
N LYS A 190 21.32 5.67 3.37
CA LYS A 190 21.18 6.42 4.62
C LYS A 190 20.49 5.64 5.75
N THR A 191 19.59 4.74 5.39
CA THR A 191 18.90 3.82 6.31
C THR A 191 19.65 2.51 6.52
N ALA A 192 20.83 2.33 5.90
CA ALA A 192 21.63 1.11 5.92
C ALA A 192 20.90 -0.14 5.39
N MET A 193 20.06 0.00 4.37
CA MET A 193 19.48 -1.14 3.66
C MET A 193 20.50 -1.79 2.72
N VAL A 194 20.39 -3.11 2.53
CA VAL A 194 21.24 -3.91 1.64
C VAL A 194 20.79 -3.67 0.18
N PRO A 195 21.71 -3.45 -0.78
CA PRO A 195 23.16 -3.64 -0.70
C PRO A 195 23.97 -2.47 -0.13
N PHE A 196 23.38 -1.32 0.14
CA PHE A 196 24.08 -0.08 0.54
C PHE A 196 24.50 0.01 2.03
N HIS A 197 24.48 -1.11 2.74
CA HIS A 197 24.68 -1.21 4.19
C HIS A 197 26.15 -1.21 4.65
N TRP A 198 27.12 -1.33 3.75
CA TRP A 198 28.53 -1.66 4.06
C TRP A 198 29.21 -0.70 5.04
N TRP A 199 28.76 0.56 5.09
CA TRP A 199 29.28 1.54 6.03
C TRP A 199 28.84 1.25 7.48
N SER A 200 27.64 0.72 7.69
CA SER A 200 26.97 0.76 8.99
C SER A 200 27.67 -0.08 10.08
N PRO A 201 28.07 -1.35 9.86
CA PRO A 201 28.73 -2.13 10.89
C PRO A 201 30.04 -1.50 11.38
N ASP A 202 30.88 -1.04 10.45
CA ASP A 202 32.19 -0.45 10.76
C ASP A 202 32.04 0.89 11.48
N VAL A 203 31.12 1.73 11.02
CA VAL A 203 30.92 3.06 11.61
C VAL A 203 30.30 2.94 12.99
N TYR A 204 29.36 2.02 13.22
CA TYR A 204 28.75 1.84 14.54
C TYR A 204 29.74 1.27 15.55
N GLN A 205 30.65 0.39 15.10
CA GLN A 205 31.68 -0.19 15.94
C GLN A 205 32.81 0.81 16.25
N GLY A 206 33.30 1.55 15.25
CA GLY A 206 34.41 2.49 15.41
C GLY A 206 34.01 3.81 16.09
N SER A 207 32.74 4.23 15.98
CA SER A 207 32.27 5.45 16.63
C SER A 207 32.12 5.28 18.15
N PRO A 208 32.20 6.38 18.93
CA PRO A 208 31.80 6.35 20.33
C PRO A 208 30.40 5.80 20.50
N THR A 209 30.16 4.98 21.52
CA THR A 209 28.86 4.32 21.74
C THR A 209 27.69 5.31 21.83
N VAL A 210 27.90 6.49 22.41
CA VAL A 210 26.88 7.58 22.45
C VAL A 210 26.58 8.15 21.06
N VAL A 211 27.58 8.20 20.17
CA VAL A 211 27.36 8.65 18.78
C VAL A 211 26.63 7.56 18.00
N SER A 212 26.98 6.28 18.19
CA SER A 212 26.24 5.15 17.63
C SER A 212 24.79 5.11 18.11
N LEU A 213 24.51 5.46 19.37
CA LEU A 213 23.14 5.68 19.88
C LEU A 213 22.39 6.72 19.03
N PHE A 214 22.99 7.90 18.87
CA PHE A 214 22.37 9.01 18.15
C PHE A 214 22.11 8.64 16.69
N MET A 215 23.07 7.98 16.05
CA MET A 215 22.96 7.52 14.67
C MET A 215 21.92 6.41 14.51
N ALA A 216 21.90 5.42 15.39
CA ALA A 216 20.99 4.28 15.31
C ALA A 216 19.52 4.70 15.48
N THR A 217 19.26 5.82 16.16
CA THR A 217 17.92 6.32 16.46
C THR A 217 17.49 7.43 15.50
N ALA A 218 18.11 8.59 15.58
CA ALA A 218 17.63 9.82 14.95
C ALA A 218 17.79 9.82 13.42
N VAL A 219 18.90 9.28 12.90
CA VAL A 219 19.22 9.31 11.46
C VAL A 219 18.20 8.53 10.64
N LYS A 220 17.84 7.32 11.10
CA LYS A 220 16.82 6.48 10.45
C LYS A 220 15.48 7.19 10.40
N ALA A 221 15.08 7.84 11.50
CA ALA A 221 13.81 8.53 11.58
C ALA A 221 13.72 9.66 10.53
N ALA A 222 14.79 10.45 10.38
CA ALA A 222 14.85 11.50 9.38
C ALA A 222 14.79 10.95 7.93
N ALA A 223 15.54 9.89 7.64
CA ALA A 223 15.54 9.28 6.31
C ALA A 223 14.17 8.70 5.92
N PHE A 224 13.52 7.97 6.82
CA PHE A 224 12.16 7.46 6.58
C PHE A 224 11.11 8.58 6.51
N ALA A 225 11.33 9.72 7.18
CA ALA A 225 10.45 10.90 7.06
C ALA A 225 10.38 11.42 5.62
N ALA A 226 11.53 11.47 4.95
CA ALA A 226 11.62 11.86 3.56
C ALA A 226 11.06 10.77 2.64
N MET A 227 11.38 9.50 2.90
CA MET A 227 10.85 8.38 2.11
C MET A 227 9.31 8.35 2.12
N LEU A 228 8.66 8.59 3.27
CA LEU A 228 7.20 8.65 3.38
C LEU A 228 6.56 9.78 2.56
N ARG A 229 7.32 10.84 2.22
CA ARG A 229 6.83 11.93 1.35
C ARG A 229 7.03 11.64 -0.12
N ILE A 230 8.13 10.98 -0.45
CA ILE A 230 8.54 10.73 -1.85
C ILE A 230 7.84 9.47 -2.40
N PHE A 231 7.82 8.40 -1.61
CA PHE A 231 7.37 7.08 -2.03
C PHE A 231 5.95 6.81 -1.52
N THR A 232 4.97 7.38 -2.22
CA THR A 232 3.55 7.18 -1.88
C THR A 232 2.99 5.93 -2.59
N PRO A 233 1.96 5.27 -2.04
CA PRO A 233 1.39 4.05 -2.61
C PRO A 233 0.96 4.17 -4.08
N GLN A 234 0.63 5.37 -4.56
CA GLN A 234 0.25 5.61 -5.96
C GLN A 234 1.44 5.40 -6.93
N GLY A 235 2.68 5.54 -6.47
CA GLY A 235 3.88 5.39 -7.30
C GLY A 235 4.48 3.98 -7.30
N LEU A 236 3.80 2.99 -6.72
CA LEU A 236 4.34 1.65 -6.48
C LEU A 236 4.86 0.97 -7.76
N GLU A 237 4.27 1.25 -8.92
CA GLU A 237 4.76 0.71 -10.20
C GLU A 237 6.19 1.16 -10.52
N ALA A 238 6.57 2.38 -10.14
CA ALA A 238 7.89 2.95 -10.45
C ALA A 238 8.98 2.51 -9.45
N TRP A 239 8.65 2.37 -8.16
CA TRP A 239 9.66 2.15 -7.11
C TRP A 239 9.45 0.87 -6.29
N GLY A 240 8.27 0.25 -6.35
CA GLY A 240 7.86 -0.84 -5.47
C GLY A 240 8.73 -2.09 -5.58
N VAL A 241 9.10 -2.49 -6.81
CA VAL A 241 10.02 -3.62 -7.04
C VAL A 241 11.39 -3.33 -6.43
N GLY A 242 11.91 -2.12 -6.63
CA GLY A 242 13.18 -1.69 -6.05
C GLY A 242 13.16 -1.78 -4.52
N LEU A 243 12.10 -1.28 -3.88
CA LEU A 243 11.97 -1.38 -2.42
C LEU A 243 11.82 -2.83 -1.96
N ALA A 244 11.06 -3.67 -2.66
CA ALA A 244 10.85 -5.07 -2.29
C ALA A 244 12.18 -5.85 -2.28
N VAL A 245 13.05 -5.61 -3.26
CA VAL A 245 14.40 -6.17 -3.32
C VAL A 245 15.24 -5.69 -2.13
N LEU A 246 15.25 -4.39 -1.84
CA LEU A 246 15.98 -3.83 -0.70
C LEU A 246 15.50 -4.45 0.62
N VAL A 247 14.19 -4.60 0.80
CA VAL A 247 13.61 -5.23 2.00
C VAL A 247 14.05 -6.68 2.12
N ALA A 248 13.88 -7.48 1.07
CA ALA A 248 14.23 -8.90 1.07
C ALA A 248 15.71 -9.12 1.42
N LEU A 249 16.61 -8.36 0.78
CA LEU A 249 18.03 -8.45 1.06
C LEU A 249 18.38 -7.95 2.46
N SER A 250 17.76 -6.86 2.92
CA SER A 250 18.06 -6.28 4.24
C SER A 250 17.66 -7.20 5.39
N VAL A 251 16.50 -7.84 5.32
CA VAL A 251 16.07 -8.79 6.35
C VAL A 251 16.95 -10.04 6.32
N LEU A 252 17.34 -10.53 5.15
CA LEU A 252 18.20 -11.71 5.07
C LEU A 252 19.62 -11.43 5.59
N PHE A 253 20.34 -10.51 4.96
CA PHE A 253 21.74 -10.24 5.29
C PHE A 253 21.90 -9.54 6.64
N GLY A 254 20.91 -8.76 7.09
CA GLY A 254 20.90 -8.18 8.42
C GLY A 254 20.86 -9.25 9.52
N ASN A 255 19.93 -10.20 9.43
CA ASN A 255 19.83 -11.26 10.45
C ASN A 255 21.00 -12.25 10.36
N LEU A 256 21.38 -12.70 9.16
CA LEU A 256 22.51 -13.62 8.98
C LEU A 256 23.83 -12.99 9.42
N GLY A 257 24.04 -11.72 9.09
CA GLY A 257 25.21 -10.96 9.51
C GLY A 257 25.29 -10.84 11.02
N ALA A 258 24.17 -10.56 11.71
CA ALA A 258 24.11 -10.44 13.17
C ALA A 258 24.47 -11.75 13.90
N LEU A 259 24.11 -12.92 13.36
CA LEU A 259 24.43 -14.22 13.98
C LEU A 259 25.93 -14.48 14.13
N ALA A 260 26.73 -13.99 13.19
CA ALA A 260 28.18 -14.19 13.17
C ALA A 260 28.95 -13.24 14.10
N GLN A 261 28.27 -12.26 14.72
CA GLN A 261 28.96 -11.20 15.47
C GLN A 261 29.28 -11.61 16.91
N THR A 262 30.44 -11.18 17.38
CA THR A 262 30.93 -11.32 18.77
C THR A 262 31.04 -9.98 19.50
N GLU A 263 30.90 -8.86 18.79
CA GLU A 263 30.93 -7.50 19.34
C GLU A 263 29.53 -6.89 19.33
N ALA A 264 29.12 -6.27 20.43
CA ALA A 264 27.74 -5.85 20.66
C ALA A 264 27.32 -4.73 19.70
N LYS A 265 28.14 -3.69 19.49
CA LYS A 265 27.78 -2.56 18.60
C LYS A 265 27.61 -3.03 17.16
N ARG A 266 28.50 -3.90 16.68
CA ARG A 266 28.46 -4.51 15.34
C ARG A 266 27.25 -5.44 15.19
N LEU A 267 26.95 -6.26 16.20
CA LEU A 267 25.73 -7.08 16.24
C LEU A 267 24.47 -6.21 16.10
N PHE A 268 24.37 -5.12 16.89
CA PHE A 268 23.22 -4.23 16.82
C PHE A 268 23.18 -3.37 15.55
N ALA A 269 24.31 -3.12 14.89
CA ALA A 269 24.35 -2.53 13.56
C ALA A 269 23.70 -3.46 12.51
N TYR A 270 24.05 -4.75 12.49
CA TYR A 270 23.38 -5.74 11.62
C TYR A 270 21.90 -5.91 11.96
N SER A 271 21.55 -5.91 13.25
CA SER A 271 20.16 -5.87 13.69
C SER A 271 19.43 -4.61 13.18
N SER A 272 20.12 -3.46 13.13
CA SER A 272 19.58 -2.20 12.60
C SER A 272 19.37 -2.25 11.08
N ILE A 273 20.18 -3.01 10.35
CA ILE A 273 20.03 -3.31 8.91
C ILE A 273 18.75 -4.14 8.70
N ALA A 274 18.55 -5.21 9.48
CA ALA A 274 17.33 -6.03 9.41
C ALA A 274 16.08 -5.19 9.73
N ASN A 275 16.12 -4.36 10.77
CA ASN A 275 15.02 -3.46 11.12
C ASN A 275 14.76 -2.38 10.05
N ALA A 276 15.77 -1.99 9.25
CA ALA A 276 15.54 -1.15 8.06
C ALA A 276 14.60 -1.85 7.07
N GLY A 277 14.84 -3.14 6.83
CA GLY A 277 14.00 -3.97 5.98
C GLY A 277 12.58 -4.07 6.50
N TYR A 278 12.39 -4.34 7.80
CA TYR A 278 11.06 -4.39 8.40
C TYR A 278 10.32 -3.04 8.30
N LEU A 279 10.99 -1.92 8.55
CA LEU A 279 10.42 -0.58 8.37
C LEU A 279 10.03 -0.32 6.90
N GLY A 280 10.83 -0.81 5.94
CA GLY A 280 10.54 -0.71 4.51
C GLY A 280 9.22 -1.38 4.12
N LEU A 281 8.79 -2.44 4.80
CA LEU A 281 7.48 -3.05 4.58
C LEU A 281 6.32 -2.09 4.82
N GLY A 282 6.49 -1.16 5.78
CA GLY A 282 5.47 -0.17 6.12
C GLY A 282 5.17 0.82 5.00
N LEU A 283 6.12 1.04 4.07
CA LEU A 283 5.95 1.99 2.96
C LEU A 283 5.00 1.50 1.86
N PHE A 284 4.69 0.20 1.80
CA PHE A 284 3.81 -0.35 0.78
C PHE A 284 2.32 -0.09 1.03
N GLY A 285 1.94 0.16 2.28
CA GLY A 285 0.54 0.25 2.66
C GLY A 285 -0.02 1.67 2.75
N PRO A 286 -1.35 1.82 2.73
CA PRO A 286 -2.02 3.12 2.72
C PRO A 286 -1.91 3.89 4.04
N THR A 287 -1.58 3.20 5.15
CA THR A 287 -1.46 3.80 6.49
C THR A 287 -0.02 3.99 6.93
N ALA A 288 0.94 3.92 5.98
CA ALA A 288 2.37 4.13 6.19
C ALA A 288 2.70 5.36 7.04
N GLY A 289 1.96 6.45 6.86
CA GLY A 289 2.16 7.71 7.59
C GLY A 289 1.90 7.64 9.10
N ALA A 290 1.21 6.61 9.60
CA ALA A 290 1.02 6.35 11.03
C ALA A 290 1.87 5.16 11.51
N THR A 291 1.91 4.08 10.72
CA THR A 291 2.58 2.82 11.11
C THR A 291 4.09 2.96 11.16
N VAL A 292 4.70 3.64 10.17
CA VAL A 292 6.16 3.81 10.11
C VAL A 292 6.68 4.72 11.22
N PRO A 293 6.07 5.90 11.52
CA PRO A 293 6.48 6.70 12.69
C PRO A 293 6.30 5.97 14.02
N PHE A 294 5.24 5.18 14.18
CA PHE A 294 5.04 4.37 15.39
C PHE A 294 6.16 3.34 15.55
N TYR A 295 6.52 2.63 14.48
CA TYR A 295 7.67 1.74 14.50
C TYR A 295 8.94 2.52 14.84
N LEU A 296 9.25 3.62 14.15
CA LEU A 296 10.46 4.41 14.39
C LEU A 296 10.57 4.90 15.84
N LEU A 297 9.48 5.31 16.47
CA LEU A 297 9.46 5.72 17.87
C LEU A 297 9.80 4.55 18.81
N THR A 298 9.11 3.42 18.66
CA THR A 298 9.33 2.23 19.50
C THR A 298 10.73 1.64 19.29
N TYR A 299 11.21 1.66 18.05
CA TYR A 299 12.55 1.25 17.68
C TYR A 299 13.62 2.21 18.23
N ALA A 300 13.40 3.52 18.16
CA ALA A 300 14.32 4.50 18.72
C ALA A 300 14.43 4.37 20.24
N LEU A 301 13.33 4.07 20.93
CA LEU A 301 13.35 3.78 22.37
C LEU A 301 14.08 2.47 22.69
N GLY A 302 13.74 1.38 22.00
CA GLY A 302 14.38 0.08 22.24
C GLY A 302 15.87 0.09 21.93
N THR A 303 16.24 0.58 20.74
CA THR A 303 17.64 0.70 20.30
C THR A 303 18.40 1.76 21.09
N GLY A 304 17.74 2.86 21.44
CA GLY A 304 18.29 3.86 22.34
C GLY A 304 18.66 3.23 23.68
N LEU A 305 17.77 2.43 24.29
CA LEU A 305 18.03 1.80 25.59
C LEU A 305 19.22 0.85 25.52
N ILE A 306 19.32 0.09 24.43
CA ILE A 306 20.47 -0.78 24.15
C ILE A 306 21.76 0.05 24.14
N PHE A 307 21.86 1.08 23.30
CA PHE A 307 23.10 1.86 23.20
C PHE A 307 23.35 2.77 24.41
N ALA A 308 22.31 3.20 25.14
CA ALA A 308 22.45 3.92 26.40
C ALA A 308 23.06 3.01 27.47
N ALA A 309 22.61 1.76 27.56
CA ALA A 309 23.20 0.78 28.44
C ALA A 309 24.65 0.46 28.04
N LEU A 310 24.92 0.26 26.74
CA LEU A 310 26.28 0.01 26.25
C LEU A 310 27.23 1.18 26.53
N SER A 311 26.78 2.44 26.38
CA SER A 311 27.63 3.61 26.62
C SER A 311 28.01 3.79 28.10
N MET A 312 27.18 3.27 29.01
CA MET A 312 27.49 3.20 30.45
C MET A 312 28.49 2.09 30.80
N LEU A 313 28.81 1.18 29.86
CA LEU A 313 29.84 0.16 30.02
C LEU A 313 31.16 0.59 29.39
N SER A 314 31.11 1.12 28.17
CA SER A 314 32.26 1.62 27.42
C SER A 314 31.80 2.51 26.26
N ASN A 315 32.52 3.59 26.01
CA ASN A 315 32.37 4.35 24.77
C ASN A 315 33.13 3.72 23.58
N GLN A 316 34.00 2.76 23.84
CA GLN A 316 34.72 1.96 22.83
C GLN A 316 33.97 0.67 22.49
N GLU A 317 34.69 -0.37 22.10
CA GLU A 317 34.13 -1.69 21.80
C GLU A 317 33.57 -2.36 23.06
N VAL A 318 32.46 -3.07 22.87
CA VAL A 318 31.81 -3.85 23.93
C VAL A 318 31.66 -5.29 23.41
N PRO A 319 32.62 -6.19 23.70
CA PRO A 319 32.47 -7.59 23.34
C PRO A 319 31.28 -8.19 24.08
N LEU A 320 30.59 -9.16 23.47
CA LEU A 320 29.40 -9.78 24.06
C LEU A 320 29.68 -10.37 25.44
N GLU A 321 30.86 -10.93 25.64
CA GLU A 321 31.32 -11.51 26.89
C GLU A 321 31.28 -10.51 28.05
N ARG A 322 31.46 -9.20 27.78
CA ARG A 322 31.38 -8.14 28.80
C ARG A 322 29.97 -7.96 29.36
N LEU A 323 28.94 -8.41 28.62
CA LEU A 323 27.54 -8.36 29.04
C LEU A 323 27.16 -9.53 29.98
N ARG A 324 28.04 -10.53 30.13
CA ARG A 324 27.78 -11.71 30.95
C ARG A 324 27.55 -11.34 32.41
N GLY A 325 26.44 -11.81 32.98
CA GLY A 325 26.08 -11.56 34.37
C GLY A 325 25.94 -10.09 34.75
N LEU A 326 25.66 -9.21 33.77
CA LEU A 326 25.50 -7.78 34.02
C LEU A 326 24.33 -7.50 34.98
N TRP A 327 23.32 -8.36 35.04
CA TRP A 327 22.18 -8.23 35.96
C TRP A 327 22.63 -8.20 37.44
N HIS A 328 23.59 -9.04 37.79
CA HIS A 328 24.10 -9.14 39.16
C HIS A 328 24.99 -7.96 39.55
N ARG A 329 25.61 -7.31 38.55
CA ARG A 329 26.60 -6.24 38.74
C ARG A 329 25.98 -4.85 38.65
N ARG A 330 25.15 -4.62 37.62
CA ARG A 330 24.49 -3.34 37.31
C ARG A 330 23.05 -3.58 36.85
N PRO A 331 22.11 -3.89 37.77
CA PRO A 331 20.75 -4.33 37.42
C PRO A 331 19.95 -3.31 36.61
N LEU A 332 20.12 -2.01 36.86
CA LEU A 332 19.43 -0.97 36.07
C LEU A 332 19.90 -0.95 34.60
N VAL A 333 21.21 -1.07 34.37
CA VAL A 333 21.81 -1.11 33.02
C VAL A 333 21.38 -2.39 32.30
N ALA A 334 21.45 -3.53 32.99
CA ALA A 334 20.98 -4.81 32.48
C ALA A 334 19.47 -4.79 32.16
N GLY A 335 18.65 -4.21 33.03
CA GLY A 335 17.20 -4.08 32.84
C GLY A 335 16.84 -3.22 31.64
N GLY A 336 17.50 -2.07 31.46
CA GLY A 336 17.33 -1.22 30.28
C GLY A 336 17.75 -1.93 28.98
N LEU A 337 18.90 -2.61 28.99
CA LEU A 337 19.39 -3.40 27.86
C LEU A 337 18.43 -4.57 27.53
N ALA A 338 17.98 -5.31 28.54
CA ALA A 338 17.05 -6.42 28.39
C ALA A 338 15.72 -5.96 27.78
N LEU A 339 15.12 -4.90 28.32
CA LEU A 339 13.86 -4.35 27.80
C LEU A 339 14.01 -3.84 26.36
N GLY A 340 15.12 -3.15 26.07
CA GLY A 340 15.45 -2.69 24.72
C GLY A 340 15.56 -3.86 23.73
N VAL A 341 16.32 -4.90 24.10
CA VAL A 341 16.50 -6.13 23.30
C VAL A 341 15.16 -6.83 23.03
N LEU A 342 14.33 -7.05 24.06
CA LEU A 342 13.04 -7.70 23.91
C LEU A 342 12.05 -6.88 23.06
N SER A 343 12.11 -5.55 23.17
CA SER A 343 11.28 -4.67 22.35
C SER A 343 11.70 -4.71 20.88
N VAL A 344 12.99 -4.61 20.57
CA VAL A 344 13.49 -4.66 19.18
C VAL A 344 13.28 -6.07 18.57
N LEU A 345 13.39 -7.13 19.39
CA LEU A 345 12.96 -8.47 19.02
C LEU A 345 11.48 -8.52 18.59
N GLY A 346 10.63 -7.72 19.25
CA GLY A 346 9.20 -7.65 18.99
C GLY A 346 8.43 -8.74 19.73
N LEU A 347 8.80 -9.02 20.99
CA LEU A 347 8.09 -9.98 21.84
C LEU A 347 6.84 -9.33 22.47
N PRO A 348 5.64 -9.95 22.39
CA PRO A 348 4.48 -9.49 23.17
C PRO A 348 4.76 -9.50 24.68
N PRO A 349 4.25 -8.53 25.47
CA PRO A 349 3.33 -7.45 25.10
C PRO A 349 4.03 -6.11 24.71
N LEU A 350 5.32 -6.11 24.37
CA LEU A 350 6.08 -4.87 24.18
C LEU A 350 5.68 -4.11 22.90
N ALA A 351 5.84 -2.78 22.90
CA ALA A 351 5.46 -1.91 21.80
C ALA A 351 6.11 -2.27 20.46
N GLY A 352 7.34 -2.81 20.47
CA GLY A 352 8.01 -3.28 19.27
C GLY A 352 7.32 -4.48 18.58
N PHE A 353 6.55 -5.29 19.30
CA PHE A 353 5.70 -6.32 18.70
C PHE A 353 4.62 -5.66 17.82
N TRP A 354 3.90 -4.69 18.39
CA TRP A 354 2.86 -3.95 17.66
C TRP A 354 3.43 -3.24 16.44
N ALA A 355 4.62 -2.65 16.58
CA ALA A 355 5.32 -2.00 15.47
C ALA A 355 5.57 -2.96 14.29
N LYS A 356 6.18 -4.12 14.55
CA LYS A 356 6.43 -5.14 13.52
C LYS A 356 5.13 -5.68 12.91
N TYR A 357 4.15 -5.98 13.75
CA TYR A 357 2.85 -6.46 13.31
C TYR A 357 2.19 -5.50 12.31
N LEU A 358 2.19 -4.20 12.60
CA LEU A 358 1.56 -3.19 11.75
C LEU A 358 2.23 -3.05 10.39
N VAL A 359 3.56 -3.03 10.33
CA VAL A 359 4.26 -2.92 9.03
C VAL A 359 4.13 -4.22 8.21
N PHE A 360 4.00 -5.38 8.87
CA PHE A 360 3.68 -6.63 8.17
C PHE A 360 2.26 -6.61 7.60
N GLN A 361 1.30 -6.02 8.33
CA GLN A 361 -0.04 -5.81 7.81
C GLN A 361 -0.05 -4.88 6.59
N GLU A 362 0.75 -3.81 6.59
CA GLU A 362 0.84 -2.90 5.44
C GLU A 362 1.31 -3.61 4.17
N ALA A 363 2.37 -4.42 4.27
CA ALA A 363 2.84 -5.21 3.13
C ALA A 363 1.85 -6.33 2.72
N ALA A 364 1.15 -6.95 3.68
CA ALA A 364 0.12 -7.95 3.38
C ALA A 364 -1.08 -7.32 2.64
N ARG A 365 -1.53 -6.12 3.05
CA ARG A 365 -2.58 -5.35 2.37
C ARG A 365 -2.20 -4.97 0.94
N ALA A 366 -0.90 -4.76 0.69
CA ALA A 366 -0.35 -4.55 -0.65
C ALA A 366 -0.19 -5.84 -1.47
N GLY A 367 -0.64 -7.01 -0.97
CA GLY A 367 -0.57 -8.29 -1.67
C GLY A 367 0.80 -8.98 -1.65
N LEU A 368 1.78 -8.44 -0.91
CA LEU A 368 3.18 -8.93 -0.89
C LEU A 368 3.41 -10.07 0.10
N TYR A 369 2.56 -11.11 0.07
CA TYR A 369 2.60 -12.21 1.05
C TYR A 369 3.94 -12.94 1.12
N GLY A 370 4.60 -13.18 -0.03
CA GLY A 370 5.91 -13.82 -0.06
C GLY A 370 6.99 -13.04 0.70
N LEU A 371 6.97 -11.71 0.57
CA LEU A 371 7.90 -10.82 1.28
C LEU A 371 7.61 -10.80 2.79
N VAL A 372 6.33 -10.86 3.17
CA VAL A 372 5.92 -10.95 4.58
C VAL A 372 6.39 -12.27 5.21
N VAL A 373 6.20 -13.40 4.52
CA VAL A 373 6.68 -14.71 5.00
C VAL A 373 8.21 -14.71 5.15
N LEU A 374 8.93 -14.17 4.17
CA LEU A 374 10.39 -14.02 4.24
C LEU A 374 10.81 -13.20 5.47
N ALA A 375 10.15 -12.05 5.69
CA ALA A 375 10.44 -11.17 6.82
C ALA A 375 10.14 -11.84 8.17
N LEU A 376 9.05 -12.61 8.27
CA LEU A 376 8.69 -13.38 9.47
C LEU A 376 9.74 -14.45 9.79
N VAL A 377 10.15 -15.24 8.79
CA VAL A 377 11.20 -16.26 8.96
C VAL A 377 12.52 -15.61 9.35
N ALA A 378 12.92 -14.54 8.67
CA ALA A 378 14.14 -13.80 9.00
C ALA A 378 14.09 -13.22 10.43
N SER A 379 12.92 -12.72 10.88
CA SER A 379 12.75 -12.24 12.25
C SER A 379 12.81 -13.36 13.28
N ALA A 380 12.33 -14.57 12.94
CA ALA A 380 12.45 -15.75 13.80
C ALA A 380 13.93 -16.19 13.93
N VAL A 381 14.70 -16.16 12.84
CA VAL A 381 16.15 -16.38 12.87
C VAL A 381 16.84 -15.34 13.76
N GLY A 382 16.42 -14.07 13.65
CA GLY A 382 16.97 -12.99 14.47
C GLY A 382 16.70 -13.13 15.97
N ALA A 383 15.67 -13.90 16.36
CA ALA A 383 15.39 -14.18 17.77
C ALA A 383 16.57 -14.85 18.48
N TYR A 384 17.37 -15.66 17.79
CA TYR A 384 18.53 -16.32 18.37
C TYR A 384 19.52 -15.32 18.98
N TYR A 385 19.96 -14.31 18.22
CA TYR A 385 20.99 -13.39 18.71
C TYR A 385 20.44 -12.42 19.77
N TYR A 386 19.16 -12.00 19.67
CA TYR A 386 18.54 -11.17 20.71
C TYR A 386 18.41 -11.95 22.03
N LEU A 387 17.90 -13.18 21.97
CA LEU A 387 17.75 -14.03 23.16
C LEU A 387 19.11 -14.44 23.73
N ARG A 388 20.13 -14.67 22.88
CA ARG A 388 21.51 -14.88 23.34
C ARG A 388 21.99 -13.71 24.18
N VAL A 389 21.84 -12.47 23.70
CA VAL A 389 22.20 -11.28 24.49
C VAL A 389 21.40 -11.23 25.78
N PHE A 390 20.07 -11.40 25.71
CA PHE A 390 19.19 -11.38 26.87
C PHE A 390 19.62 -12.37 27.95
N PHE A 391 19.79 -13.65 27.62
CA PHE A 391 20.19 -14.69 28.59
C PHE A 391 21.60 -14.47 29.12
N LEU A 392 22.50 -13.90 28.32
CA LEU A 392 23.86 -13.58 28.76
C LEU A 392 23.86 -12.58 29.93
N LEU A 393 22.91 -11.64 29.98
CA LEU A 393 22.79 -10.67 31.08
C LEU A 393 22.54 -11.33 32.44
N PHE A 394 21.84 -12.45 32.46
CA PHE A 394 21.45 -13.19 33.68
C PHE A 394 22.32 -14.42 33.95
N ALA A 395 23.32 -14.68 33.10
CA ALA A 395 24.28 -15.75 33.33
C ALA A 395 25.15 -15.45 34.57
N GLN A 396 25.78 -16.49 35.12
CA GLN A 396 26.73 -16.29 36.21
C GLN A 396 27.93 -15.45 35.73
N PRO A 397 28.33 -14.40 36.48
CA PRO A 397 29.49 -13.59 36.16
C PRO A 397 30.78 -14.43 36.28
N GLU A 398 31.78 -14.13 35.47
CA GLU A 398 33.10 -14.75 35.66
C GLU A 398 33.89 -14.04 36.77
N PRO A 399 34.63 -14.79 37.62
CA PRO A 399 35.41 -14.20 38.72
C PRO A 399 36.42 -13.14 38.25
N SER A 400 36.96 -13.31 37.05
CA SER A 400 37.90 -12.37 36.40
C SER A 400 37.26 -11.02 36.10
N GLN A 401 35.97 -11.00 35.73
CA GLN A 401 35.24 -9.77 35.43
C GLN A 401 34.87 -9.00 36.70
N GLU A 402 34.52 -9.72 37.78
CA GLU A 402 34.28 -9.11 39.10
C GLU A 402 35.55 -8.47 39.65
N ALA A 403 36.71 -9.13 39.49
CA ALA A 403 38.00 -8.58 39.90
C ALA A 403 38.36 -7.31 39.11
N LEU A 404 38.21 -7.34 37.77
CA LEU A 404 38.49 -6.19 36.91
C LEU A 404 37.59 -4.98 37.23
N GLU A 405 36.30 -5.20 37.51
CA GLU A 405 35.40 -4.10 37.88
C GLU A 405 35.73 -3.53 39.25
N ARG A 406 36.07 -4.36 40.24
CA ARG A 406 36.54 -3.87 41.55
C ARG A 406 37.80 -3.05 41.41
N GLU A 407 38.78 -3.51 40.62
CA GLU A 407 39.99 -2.75 40.32
C GLU A 407 39.68 -1.42 39.60
N THR A 408 38.73 -1.43 38.66
CA THR A 408 38.31 -0.22 37.94
C THR A 408 37.59 0.75 38.86
N GLU A 409 36.68 0.29 39.72
CA GLU A 409 35.98 1.10 40.70
C GLU A 409 36.94 1.67 41.75
N GLU A 410 37.91 0.88 42.22
CA GLU A 410 38.97 1.34 43.11
C GLU A 410 39.90 2.35 42.43
N ALA A 411 40.23 2.16 41.15
CA ALA A 411 41.03 3.10 40.37
C ALA A 411 40.28 4.42 40.15
N VAL A 412 38.98 4.36 39.84
CA VAL A 412 38.10 5.54 39.73
C VAL A 412 37.96 6.25 41.07
N ALA A 413 37.88 5.51 42.18
CA ALA A 413 37.80 6.08 43.52
C ALA A 413 39.12 6.71 43.99
N ARG A 414 40.28 6.11 43.64
CA ARG A 414 41.62 6.61 44.03
C ARG A 414 42.14 7.74 43.17
N PHE A 415 41.95 7.66 41.85
CA PHE A 415 42.57 8.59 40.90
C PHE A 415 41.56 9.59 40.29
N GLY A 416 40.28 9.47 40.64
CA GLY A 416 39.20 10.08 39.86
C GLY A 416 39.11 9.40 38.50
N SER A 417 37.90 9.29 37.95
CA SER A 417 37.76 8.76 36.59
C SER A 417 38.52 9.64 35.59
N SER A 418 39.53 9.06 34.95
CA SER A 418 40.18 9.62 33.75
C SER A 418 39.14 9.97 32.65
N GLU A 419 37.91 9.43 32.74
CA GLU A 419 36.83 9.66 31.78
C GLU A 419 35.46 10.11 32.34
N ALA A 420 35.35 10.68 33.55
CA ALA A 420 34.14 11.44 33.99
C ALA A 420 34.40 12.30 35.26
N PRO A 421 33.58 13.33 35.56
CA PRO A 421 34.00 14.47 36.38
C PRO A 421 33.52 14.39 37.84
N GLY A 422 34.41 14.73 38.76
CA GLY A 422 34.07 15.11 40.13
C GLY A 422 35.15 16.05 40.64
N ALA A 423 34.85 17.35 40.66
CA ALA A 423 35.72 18.32 41.31
C ALA A 423 35.88 17.95 42.81
N PRO A 424 37.10 18.00 43.38
CA PRO A 424 37.27 17.76 44.80
C PRO A 424 36.62 18.89 45.61
N LEU A 425 35.91 18.48 46.66
CA LEU A 425 35.32 19.35 47.67
C LEU A 425 36.43 20.00 48.50
N VAL A 426 36.63 21.32 48.32
CA VAL A 426 37.13 22.19 49.41
C VAL A 426 36.34 23.51 49.40
N GLY A 427 35.35 23.59 50.28
CA GLY A 427 35.05 24.76 51.10
C GLY A 427 34.79 26.13 50.45
N ALA A 428 33.82 26.26 49.54
CA ALA A 428 33.21 27.56 49.24
C ALA A 428 31.67 27.48 49.31
N PRO A 429 30.97 28.49 49.88
CA PRO A 429 29.51 28.46 50.00
C PRO A 429 28.89 28.50 48.59
N LEU A 430 28.13 27.45 48.26
CA LEU A 430 27.43 27.32 46.99
C LEU A 430 26.40 28.45 46.83
N SER A 431 26.36 29.09 45.67
CA SER A 431 25.31 30.05 45.32
C SER A 431 23.97 29.33 45.08
N LEU A 432 22.84 30.04 45.25
CA LEU A 432 21.48 29.49 45.11
C LEU A 432 21.26 28.78 43.75
N THR A 433 21.92 29.24 42.69
CA THR A 433 21.91 28.62 41.36
C THR A 433 22.63 27.27 41.33
N GLN A 434 23.72 27.10 42.09
CA GLN A 434 24.40 25.81 42.21
C GLN A 434 23.62 24.84 43.11
N ALA A 435 22.92 25.33 44.14
CA ALA A 435 22.06 24.51 45.00
C ALA A 435 20.82 23.95 44.27
N LEU A 436 20.24 24.72 43.35
CA LEU A 436 19.13 24.28 42.48
C LEU A 436 19.57 23.31 41.37
N MET A 437 20.84 23.36 40.95
CA MET A 437 21.41 22.51 39.88
C MET A 437 22.08 21.22 40.38
N ALA A 438 22.43 21.14 41.67
CA ALA A 438 23.19 20.03 42.27
C ALA A 438 22.51 18.64 42.24
N PRO A 439 21.18 18.48 42.36
CA PRO A 439 20.57 17.14 42.38
C PRO A 439 20.50 16.45 41.01
N ALA A 440 20.47 17.21 39.91
CA ALA A 440 20.35 16.67 38.55
C ALA A 440 21.69 16.21 37.94
N ALA A 441 22.82 16.73 38.45
CA ALA A 441 24.15 16.51 37.89
C ALA A 441 24.76 15.13 38.21
N ARG A 442 24.18 14.35 39.14
CA ARG A 442 24.80 13.09 39.62
C ARG A 442 24.27 11.79 38.99
N LEU A 443 23.21 11.82 38.18
CA LEU A 443 22.59 10.58 37.63
C LEU A 443 22.00 10.71 36.19
N PRO A 444 22.67 11.37 35.21
CA PRO A 444 22.09 11.51 33.86
C PRO A 444 21.81 10.16 33.19
N GLY A 445 22.68 9.15 33.38
CA GLY A 445 22.49 7.81 32.79
C GLY A 445 21.29 7.05 33.33
N ALA A 446 21.10 7.05 34.66
CA ALA A 446 19.93 6.40 35.27
C ALA A 446 18.62 7.08 34.85
N GLY A 447 18.59 8.42 34.78
CA GLY A 447 17.44 9.17 34.29
C GLY A 447 17.07 8.85 32.83
N VAL A 448 18.09 8.71 31.97
CA VAL A 448 17.89 8.28 30.57
C VAL A 448 17.29 6.88 30.50
N LEU A 449 17.81 5.92 31.27
CA LEU A 449 17.26 4.55 31.29
C LEU A 449 15.83 4.52 31.84
N TRP A 450 15.55 5.17 32.97
CA TRP A 450 14.20 5.20 33.54
C TRP A 450 13.17 5.85 32.61
N SER A 451 13.50 7.00 32.02
CA SER A 451 12.60 7.68 31.08
C SER A 451 12.37 6.85 29.82
N GLY A 452 13.42 6.24 29.27
CA GLY A 452 13.31 5.34 28.11
C GLY A 452 12.46 4.11 28.39
N MET A 453 12.70 3.43 29.52
CA MET A 453 11.94 2.25 29.95
C MET A 453 10.47 2.61 30.21
N GLY A 454 10.22 3.70 30.95
CA GLY A 454 8.87 4.16 31.25
C GLY A 454 8.07 4.52 30.01
N LEU A 455 8.65 5.26 29.06
CA LEU A 455 7.96 5.62 27.82
C LEU A 455 7.69 4.40 26.93
N LEU A 456 8.63 3.46 26.87
CA LEU A 456 8.47 2.23 26.10
C LEU A 456 7.37 1.32 26.69
N LEU A 457 7.31 1.19 28.01
CA LEU A 457 6.25 0.45 28.70
C LEU A 457 4.89 1.14 28.53
N LEU A 458 4.84 2.47 28.59
CA LEU A 458 3.62 3.24 28.33
C LEU A 458 3.07 2.98 26.92
N LEU A 459 3.95 3.01 25.90
CA LEU A 459 3.57 2.69 24.51
C LEU A 459 3.13 1.24 24.33
N SER A 460 3.65 0.33 25.16
CA SER A 460 3.27 -1.09 25.14
C SER A 460 1.84 -1.30 25.65
N LEU A 461 1.42 -0.51 26.64
CA LEU A 461 0.06 -0.56 27.22
C LEU A 461 -0.98 0.19 26.39
N LEU A 462 -0.58 1.23 25.65
CA LEU A 462 -1.49 2.12 24.91
C LEU A 462 -1.15 2.23 23.41
N PRO A 463 -1.06 1.12 22.66
CA PRO A 463 -0.72 1.18 21.23
C PRO A 463 -1.81 1.88 20.40
N GLY A 464 -3.08 1.65 20.70
CA GLY A 464 -4.22 2.23 19.97
C GLY A 464 -4.27 3.77 20.01
N PRO A 465 -4.22 4.40 21.20
CA PRO A 465 -4.13 5.86 21.33
C PRO A 465 -2.89 6.45 20.64
N ALA A 466 -1.73 5.80 20.74
CA ALA A 466 -0.51 6.27 20.07
C ALA A 466 -0.64 6.25 18.55
N LEU A 467 -1.21 5.17 17.99
CA LEU A 467 -1.51 5.06 16.56
C LEU A 467 -2.53 6.10 16.12
N ARG A 468 -3.58 6.33 16.91
CA ARG A 468 -4.54 7.40 16.63
C ARG A 468 -3.88 8.77 16.68
N ALA A 469 -2.98 9.04 17.62
CA ALA A 469 -2.29 10.32 17.72
C ALA A 469 -1.34 10.57 16.54
N LEU A 470 -0.60 9.54 16.10
CA LEU A 470 0.28 9.62 14.92
C LEU A 470 -0.51 9.64 13.61
N GLY A 471 -1.66 8.97 13.58
CA GLY A 471 -2.63 9.02 12.48
C GLY A 471 -3.50 10.28 12.49
N ALA A 472 -3.61 11.03 13.59
CA ALA A 472 -4.52 12.17 13.75
C ALA A 472 -4.15 13.39 12.89
N GLY A 473 -2.98 13.38 12.24
CA GLY A 473 -2.61 14.32 11.18
C GLY A 473 -2.97 13.86 9.78
N GLN A 474 -3.16 12.56 9.62
CA GLN A 474 -3.98 12.01 8.56
C GLN A 474 -5.41 12.04 9.06
N GLY A 475 -5.96 13.26 9.18
CA GLY A 475 -7.35 13.39 8.80
C GLY A 475 -7.49 12.60 7.49
N LEU A 476 -8.54 11.80 7.40
CA LEU A 476 -9.12 11.32 6.14
C LEU A 476 -9.35 12.57 5.28
N SER A 477 -8.29 13.21 4.81
CA SER A 477 -8.23 14.64 4.49
C SER A 477 -7.63 14.85 3.09
N GLN A 478 -6.92 13.84 2.61
CA GLN A 478 -6.51 13.72 1.22
C GLN A 478 -6.80 12.33 0.63
N ALA A 479 -7.89 11.68 1.03
CA ALA A 479 -8.65 11.02 -0.02
C ALA A 479 -9.23 12.15 -0.86
N GLY A 480 -8.49 12.59 -1.89
CA GLY A 480 -9.11 13.32 -2.98
C GLY A 480 -10.28 12.47 -3.44
N VAL A 481 -11.44 13.10 -3.66
CA VAL A 481 -12.56 12.39 -4.27
C VAL A 481 -12.01 11.80 -5.57
N THR A 482 -12.11 10.49 -5.74
CA THR A 482 -11.73 9.80 -6.98
C THR A 482 -12.98 9.30 -7.66
N LEU A 483 -12.92 9.15 -8.99
CA LEU A 483 -13.93 8.49 -9.80
C LEU A 483 -13.19 7.39 -10.56
N MET A 484 -13.46 6.14 -10.21
CA MET A 484 -12.74 4.95 -10.68
C MET A 484 -13.51 4.22 -11.78
N ALA A 485 -14.84 4.26 -11.74
CA ALA A 485 -15.69 3.65 -12.76
C ALA A 485 -16.87 4.57 -13.13
N PRO A 486 -17.20 4.71 -14.42
CA PRO A 486 -16.41 4.27 -15.59
C PRO A 486 -15.05 4.99 -15.68
N PRO A 487 -14.02 4.37 -16.28
CA PRO A 487 -12.72 5.02 -16.51
C PRO A 487 -12.85 6.21 -17.48
N ASP A 488 -11.97 7.21 -17.36
CA ASP A 488 -11.94 8.38 -18.28
C ASP A 488 -11.72 7.92 -19.73
N GLY A 489 -12.59 8.36 -20.64
CA GLY A 489 -12.60 7.95 -22.05
C GLY A 489 -13.41 6.69 -22.36
N ALA A 490 -14.15 6.11 -21.40
CA ALA A 490 -14.99 4.94 -21.64
C ALA A 490 -16.09 5.22 -22.67
N THR A 491 -16.34 4.26 -23.56
CA THR A 491 -17.48 4.25 -24.49
C THR A 491 -18.43 3.12 -24.12
N LEU A 492 -19.68 3.44 -23.77
CA LEU A 492 -20.67 2.50 -23.25
C LEU A 492 -21.99 2.62 -24.03
N ALA A 493 -22.77 1.54 -24.10
CA ALA A 493 -24.15 1.64 -24.59
C ALA A 493 -25.04 2.33 -23.55
N ALA A 494 -25.98 3.16 -23.99
CA ALA A 494 -26.95 3.80 -23.11
C ALA A 494 -27.79 2.73 -22.39
N GLY A 495 -27.70 2.71 -21.06
CA GLY A 495 -28.31 1.73 -20.16
C GLY A 495 -27.95 2.04 -18.72
N PRO A 496 -28.43 1.25 -17.73
CA PRO A 496 -28.17 1.49 -16.32
C PRO A 496 -26.66 1.67 -16.03
N LEU A 497 -26.29 2.83 -15.49
CA LEU A 497 -24.91 3.19 -15.24
C LEU A 497 -24.72 3.57 -13.77
N ALA A 498 -23.68 3.02 -13.14
CA ALA A 498 -23.25 3.40 -11.81
C ALA A 498 -21.89 4.07 -11.87
N LEU A 499 -21.75 5.18 -11.15
CA LEU A 499 -20.48 5.83 -10.88
C LEU A 499 -19.90 5.27 -9.57
N GLU A 500 -18.62 4.95 -9.56
CA GLU A 500 -17.92 4.42 -8.39
C GLU A 500 -16.61 5.15 -8.14
N GLY A 501 -16.24 5.29 -6.88
CA GLY A 501 -15.02 5.98 -6.50
C GLY A 501 -14.67 5.85 -5.02
N THR A 502 -13.68 6.62 -4.60
CA THR A 502 -13.29 6.74 -3.19
C THR A 502 -13.40 8.17 -2.69
N GLY A 503 -13.58 8.32 -1.38
CA GLY A 503 -13.69 9.62 -0.70
C GLY A 503 -13.45 9.49 0.80
N ARG A 504 -13.68 10.55 1.57
CA ARG A 504 -13.58 10.52 3.02
C ARG A 504 -14.80 9.79 3.61
N PRO A 505 -14.63 8.73 4.41
CA PRO A 505 -15.74 8.03 5.06
C PRO A 505 -16.71 8.98 5.78
N GLY A 506 -18.00 8.81 5.52
CA GLY A 506 -19.06 9.63 6.12
C GLY A 506 -19.25 11.02 5.50
N GLU A 507 -18.47 11.41 4.49
CA GLU A 507 -18.73 12.64 3.73
C GLU A 507 -19.82 12.44 2.66
N SER A 508 -20.48 13.53 2.28
CA SER A 508 -21.44 13.55 1.18
C SER A 508 -20.82 14.25 -0.03
N LEU A 509 -20.91 13.59 -1.19
CA LEU A 509 -20.40 14.07 -2.47
C LEU A 509 -21.54 14.55 -3.36
N GLU A 510 -21.32 15.65 -4.06
CA GLU A 510 -22.20 16.13 -5.13
C GLU A 510 -21.73 15.51 -6.45
N ILE A 511 -22.66 14.85 -7.14
CA ILE A 511 -22.45 14.24 -8.45
C ILE A 511 -23.03 15.17 -9.52
N LEU A 512 -22.21 15.54 -10.50
CA LEU A 512 -22.60 16.36 -11.64
C LEU A 512 -22.42 15.62 -12.94
N ASP A 513 -23.26 15.95 -13.91
CA ASP A 513 -23.15 15.57 -15.32
C ASP A 513 -23.11 16.85 -16.15
N ASN A 514 -22.02 17.04 -16.90
CA ASN A 514 -21.80 18.23 -17.73
C ASN A 514 -21.99 19.55 -16.93
N GLY A 515 -21.54 19.54 -15.66
CA GLY A 515 -21.65 20.66 -14.74
C GLY A 515 -23.05 20.87 -14.11
N ARG A 516 -24.03 20.01 -14.40
CA ARG A 516 -25.37 20.05 -13.76
C ARG A 516 -25.47 19.01 -12.64
N PRO A 517 -25.98 19.36 -11.46
CA PRO A 517 -26.12 18.41 -10.35
C PRO A 517 -27.16 17.34 -10.67
N VAL A 518 -26.77 16.07 -10.52
CA VAL A 518 -27.61 14.89 -10.77
C VAL A 518 -28.07 14.25 -9.46
N GLY A 519 -27.25 14.33 -8.41
CA GLY A 519 -27.61 13.81 -7.10
C GLY A 519 -26.47 13.89 -6.09
N ARG A 520 -26.67 13.22 -4.96
CA ARG A 520 -25.70 13.16 -3.85
C ARG A 520 -25.47 11.72 -3.43
N VAL A 521 -24.26 11.39 -3.01
CA VAL A 521 -23.87 10.07 -2.51
C VAL A 521 -23.07 10.21 -1.22
N ALA A 522 -23.38 9.36 -0.24
CA ALA A 522 -22.58 9.25 0.99
C ALA A 522 -21.44 8.25 0.78
N VAL A 523 -20.25 8.60 1.25
CA VAL A 523 -19.10 7.69 1.24
C VAL A 523 -19.21 6.72 2.40
N GLY A 524 -19.09 5.43 2.09
CA GLY A 524 -19.14 4.33 3.05
C GLY A 524 -18.03 4.39 4.11
N PRO A 525 -18.19 3.66 5.22
CA PRO A 525 -17.19 3.59 6.29
C PRO A 525 -15.85 2.99 5.84
N ASP A 526 -15.84 2.27 4.73
CA ASP A 526 -14.69 1.70 4.02
C ASP A 526 -14.01 2.68 3.05
N GLY A 527 -14.57 3.87 2.85
CA GLY A 527 -14.03 4.92 1.97
C GLY A 527 -14.46 4.79 0.51
N HIS A 528 -15.34 3.85 0.18
CA HIS A 528 -15.88 3.67 -1.15
C HIS A 528 -17.28 4.28 -1.28
N TRP A 529 -17.62 4.75 -2.48
CA TRP A 529 -18.96 5.22 -2.80
C TRP A 529 -19.40 4.67 -4.16
N ARG A 530 -20.72 4.47 -4.29
CA ARG A 530 -21.39 4.02 -5.51
C ARG A 530 -22.68 4.81 -5.69
N PHE A 531 -22.86 5.38 -6.87
CA PHE A 531 -24.04 6.19 -7.21
C PHE A 531 -24.65 5.70 -8.52
N GLU A 532 -25.89 5.23 -8.48
CA GLU A 532 -26.65 4.86 -9.68
C GLU A 532 -27.22 6.12 -10.35
N LEU A 533 -26.91 6.31 -11.63
CA LEU A 533 -27.41 7.46 -12.38
C LEU A 533 -28.91 7.30 -12.66
N PRO A 534 -29.73 8.36 -12.47
CA PRO A 534 -31.12 8.35 -12.88
C PRO A 534 -31.24 8.11 -14.38
N THR A 535 -32.27 7.38 -14.81
CA THR A 535 -32.53 7.13 -16.24
C THR A 535 -32.72 8.41 -17.06
N SER A 536 -33.19 9.49 -16.43
CA SER A 536 -33.28 10.83 -17.04
C SER A 536 -31.93 11.50 -17.31
N ALA A 537 -30.84 11.03 -16.69
CA ALA A 537 -29.48 11.54 -16.87
C ALA A 537 -28.65 10.75 -17.90
N LEU A 538 -29.23 9.70 -18.50
CA LEU A 538 -28.56 8.81 -19.45
C LEU A 538 -28.94 9.18 -20.89
N VAL A 539 -28.41 10.31 -21.36
CA VAL A 539 -28.62 10.79 -22.74
C VAL A 539 -27.52 10.23 -23.64
N VAL A 540 -27.81 10.02 -24.93
CA VAL A 540 -26.79 9.62 -25.91
C VAL A 540 -25.88 10.81 -26.19
N GLY A 541 -24.57 10.61 -26.14
CA GLY A 541 -23.57 11.66 -26.37
C GLY A 541 -22.38 11.58 -25.41
N GLU A 542 -21.53 12.61 -25.43
CA GLU A 542 -20.46 12.76 -24.45
C GLU A 542 -20.98 13.39 -23.15
N HIS A 543 -20.59 12.77 -22.05
CA HIS A 543 -20.88 13.21 -20.68
C HIS A 543 -19.59 13.40 -19.92
N THR A 544 -19.45 14.52 -19.20
CA THR A 544 -18.40 14.73 -18.22
C THR A 544 -19.01 14.58 -16.83
N TYR A 545 -18.78 13.41 -16.22
CA TYR A 545 -19.21 13.16 -14.85
C TYR A 545 -18.18 13.72 -13.88
N GLU A 546 -18.65 14.44 -12.88
CA GLU A 546 -17.83 15.02 -11.83
C GLU A 546 -18.32 14.62 -10.44
N ALA A 547 -17.39 14.27 -9.56
CA ALA A 547 -17.65 14.07 -8.15
C ALA A 547 -16.83 15.11 -7.35
N ARG A 548 -17.52 15.95 -6.57
CA ARG A 548 -16.88 17.02 -5.79
C ARG A 548 -17.44 17.15 -4.39
N ARG A 549 -16.65 17.78 -3.52
CA ARG A 549 -17.08 18.18 -2.18
C ARG A 549 -17.80 19.52 -2.24
N GLU A 550 -18.93 19.62 -1.55
CA GLU A 550 -19.72 20.85 -1.48
C GLU A 550 -18.87 22.01 -0.91
N GLY A 551 -18.76 23.12 -1.65
CA GLY A 551 -18.04 24.32 -1.21
C GLY A 551 -16.50 24.30 -1.32
N GLN A 552 -15.89 23.28 -1.92
CA GLN A 552 -14.43 23.23 -2.17
C GLN A 552 -14.08 23.13 -3.67
N GLY A 553 -12.94 23.72 -4.06
CA GLY A 553 -12.41 23.61 -5.42
C GLY A 553 -11.65 22.30 -5.63
N GLY A 554 -11.98 21.59 -6.71
CA GLY A 554 -11.38 20.31 -7.11
C GLY A 554 -12.42 19.20 -7.21
N ALA A 555 -12.59 18.65 -8.42
CA ALA A 555 -13.50 17.54 -8.71
C ALA A 555 -12.73 16.40 -9.39
N ALA A 556 -13.00 15.15 -9.00
CA ALA A 556 -12.66 14.02 -9.84
C ALA A 556 -13.61 14.01 -11.03
N ARG A 557 -13.05 13.77 -12.22
CA ARG A 557 -13.79 13.84 -13.48
C ARG A 557 -13.53 12.60 -14.32
N ALA A 558 -14.55 12.15 -15.03
CA ALA A 558 -14.42 11.18 -16.10
C ALA A 558 -15.32 11.59 -17.27
N ARG A 559 -14.76 11.55 -18.47
CA ARG A 559 -15.49 11.69 -19.73
C ARG A 559 -15.95 10.32 -20.18
N VAL A 560 -17.23 10.18 -20.46
CA VAL A 560 -17.86 8.94 -20.89
C VAL A 560 -18.72 9.23 -22.11
N THR A 561 -18.57 8.43 -23.16
CA THR A 561 -19.41 8.52 -24.35
C THR A 561 -20.49 7.45 -24.29
N LEU A 562 -21.76 7.87 -24.19
CA LEU A 562 -22.92 6.99 -24.24
C LEU A 562 -23.40 6.87 -25.68
N LEU A 563 -23.34 5.67 -26.24
CA LEU A 563 -23.86 5.34 -27.56
C LEU A 563 -25.36 4.99 -27.47
N ALA A 564 -26.11 5.26 -28.53
CA ALA A 564 -27.48 4.76 -28.63
C ALA A 564 -27.49 3.23 -28.44
N PRO A 565 -28.46 2.67 -27.71
CA PRO A 565 -28.60 1.22 -27.63
C PRO A 565 -28.74 0.65 -29.06
N PRO A 566 -28.16 -0.51 -29.37
CA PRO A 566 -28.35 -1.11 -30.68
C PRO A 566 -29.85 -1.34 -30.91
N GLY A 567 -30.36 -0.81 -32.03
CA GLY A 567 -31.74 -1.04 -32.46
C GLY A 567 -31.96 -2.52 -32.80
N LEU A 568 -33.24 -2.91 -32.94
CA LEU A 568 -33.58 -4.23 -33.45
C LEU A 568 -33.15 -4.33 -34.91
N ALA A 569 -32.27 -5.29 -35.22
CA ALA A 569 -31.80 -5.55 -36.57
C ALA A 569 -31.55 -7.06 -36.76
N ILE A 570 -31.66 -7.51 -38.00
CA ILE A 570 -31.18 -8.84 -38.43
C ILE A 570 -29.85 -8.59 -39.13
N THR A 571 -28.76 -9.14 -38.59
CA THR A 571 -27.39 -8.92 -39.08
C THR A 571 -26.90 -10.04 -39.99
N ALA A 572 -27.44 -11.25 -39.84
CA ALA A 572 -27.15 -12.37 -40.74
C ALA A 572 -28.35 -13.33 -40.82
N PRO A 573 -28.60 -13.96 -41.99
CA PRO A 573 -27.99 -13.69 -43.29
C PRO A 573 -28.38 -12.31 -43.86
N ALA A 574 -27.60 -11.78 -44.81
CA ALA A 574 -27.85 -10.49 -45.43
C ALA A 574 -29.06 -10.50 -46.39
N GLU A 575 -29.64 -9.33 -46.67
CA GLU A 575 -30.76 -9.18 -47.62
C GLU A 575 -30.44 -9.83 -48.98
N GLY A 576 -31.37 -10.64 -49.47
CA GLY A 576 -31.27 -11.38 -50.73
C GLY A 576 -30.34 -12.59 -50.69
N ALA A 577 -29.74 -12.94 -49.55
CA ALA A 577 -28.82 -14.07 -49.47
C ALA A 577 -29.54 -15.40 -49.77
N SER A 578 -28.84 -16.29 -50.47
CA SER A 578 -29.27 -17.67 -50.66
C SER A 578 -28.95 -18.48 -49.41
N VAL A 579 -29.96 -19.07 -48.77
CA VAL A 579 -29.82 -19.83 -47.52
C VAL A 579 -30.11 -21.32 -47.71
N ALA A 580 -29.61 -22.15 -46.80
CA ALA A 580 -29.74 -23.60 -46.92
C ALA A 580 -31.21 -24.06 -46.75
N PRO A 581 -31.73 -24.94 -47.63
CA PRO A 581 -33.08 -25.51 -47.49
C PRO A 581 -33.20 -26.49 -46.33
N THR A 582 -32.08 -26.89 -45.72
CA THR A 582 -32.01 -27.75 -44.53
C THR A 582 -32.24 -27.00 -43.21
N GLY A 583 -32.48 -25.69 -43.25
CA GLY A 583 -32.48 -24.81 -42.09
C GLY A 583 -31.15 -24.06 -41.93
N PHE A 584 -31.19 -22.95 -41.22
CA PHE A 584 -30.05 -22.03 -41.03
C PHE A 584 -30.22 -21.25 -39.72
N VAL A 585 -29.34 -20.31 -39.39
CA VAL A 585 -29.44 -19.47 -38.19
C VAL A 585 -29.64 -18.02 -38.61
N LEU A 586 -30.63 -17.36 -38.00
CA LEU A 586 -30.77 -15.90 -38.03
C LEU A 586 -30.05 -15.32 -36.83
N GLU A 587 -29.23 -14.30 -37.08
CA GLU A 587 -28.53 -13.52 -36.06
C GLU A 587 -28.91 -12.06 -36.18
N GLY A 588 -28.90 -11.35 -35.06
CA GLY A 588 -29.21 -9.94 -35.05
C GLY A 588 -28.82 -9.22 -33.77
N THR A 589 -29.16 -7.94 -33.71
CA THR A 589 -28.98 -7.09 -32.53
C THR A 589 -30.32 -6.62 -31.99
N ALA A 590 -30.38 -6.38 -30.68
CA ALA A 590 -31.47 -5.72 -29.98
C ALA A 590 -30.94 -5.12 -28.66
N PRO A 591 -31.68 -4.25 -27.96
CA PRO A 591 -31.26 -3.78 -26.64
C PRO A 591 -30.96 -4.96 -25.70
N PRO A 592 -29.90 -4.91 -24.87
CA PRO A 592 -29.55 -6.01 -23.97
C PRO A 592 -30.72 -6.47 -23.11
N GLY A 593 -30.97 -7.78 -23.07
CA GLY A 593 -32.08 -8.37 -22.35
C GLY A 593 -33.47 -8.22 -23.00
N GLN A 594 -33.57 -7.61 -24.18
CA GLN A 594 -34.82 -7.52 -24.94
C GLN A 594 -35.25 -8.89 -25.48
N GLU A 595 -36.54 -9.20 -25.34
CA GLU A 595 -37.16 -10.35 -25.99
C GLU A 595 -37.49 -10.01 -27.45
N VAL A 596 -37.01 -10.86 -28.36
CA VAL A 596 -37.18 -10.75 -29.81
C VAL A 596 -37.97 -11.96 -30.30
N GLU A 597 -39.09 -11.72 -30.98
CA GLU A 597 -39.86 -12.76 -31.67
C GLU A 597 -39.60 -12.70 -33.17
N VAL A 598 -39.28 -13.84 -33.77
CA VAL A 598 -38.98 -13.94 -35.20
C VAL A 598 -40.14 -14.59 -35.93
N PHE A 599 -40.52 -14.03 -37.06
CA PHE A 599 -41.58 -14.51 -37.95
C PHE A 599 -41.01 -14.85 -39.32
N GLU A 600 -41.56 -15.87 -39.98
CA GLU A 600 -41.35 -16.17 -41.39
C GLU A 600 -42.70 -16.06 -42.10
N ASP A 601 -42.80 -15.17 -43.09
CA ASP A 601 -44.03 -14.91 -43.85
C ASP A 601 -45.27 -14.69 -42.94
N GLY A 602 -45.06 -14.10 -41.76
CA GLY A 602 -46.10 -13.82 -40.76
C GLY A 602 -46.39 -14.95 -39.74
N VAL A 603 -45.72 -16.09 -39.82
CA VAL A 603 -45.83 -17.22 -38.87
C VAL A 603 -44.69 -17.16 -37.87
N SER A 604 -44.98 -17.31 -36.57
CA SER A 604 -43.95 -17.24 -35.52
C SER A 604 -42.99 -18.45 -35.61
N LEU A 605 -41.68 -18.17 -35.56
CA LEU A 605 -40.61 -19.16 -35.41
C LEU A 605 -40.13 -19.28 -33.95
N GLY A 606 -40.61 -18.42 -33.05
CA GLY A 606 -40.25 -18.44 -31.64
C GLY A 606 -39.57 -17.17 -31.14
N ARG A 607 -39.28 -17.16 -29.84
CA ARG A 607 -38.71 -16.02 -29.11
C ARG A 607 -37.30 -16.33 -28.61
N VAL A 608 -36.44 -15.32 -28.64
CA VAL A 608 -35.07 -15.35 -28.10
C VAL A 608 -34.77 -14.04 -27.36
N LYS A 609 -34.00 -14.12 -26.28
CA LYS A 609 -33.55 -12.96 -25.51
C LYS A 609 -32.16 -12.52 -25.97
N ALA A 610 -31.96 -11.21 -26.16
CA ALA A 610 -30.64 -10.66 -26.46
C ALA A 610 -29.69 -10.75 -25.25
N ASP A 611 -28.42 -11.08 -25.51
CA ASP A 611 -27.36 -11.18 -24.50
C ASP A 611 -26.96 -9.81 -23.90
N ALA A 612 -25.99 -9.78 -22.97
CA ALA A 612 -25.53 -8.55 -22.32
C ALA A 612 -24.88 -7.56 -23.31
N GLU A 613 -24.39 -8.07 -24.44
CA GLU A 613 -23.81 -7.29 -25.53
C GLU A 613 -24.86 -6.90 -26.59
N GLY A 614 -26.13 -7.30 -26.42
CA GLY A 614 -27.25 -6.98 -27.31
C GLY A 614 -27.35 -7.86 -28.56
N ARG A 615 -26.75 -9.05 -28.58
CA ARG A 615 -26.83 -10.00 -29.70
C ARG A 615 -27.87 -11.08 -29.44
N TRP A 616 -28.55 -11.54 -30.49
CA TRP A 616 -29.49 -12.67 -30.43
C TRP A 616 -29.27 -13.61 -31.62
N SER A 617 -29.59 -14.90 -31.45
CA SER A 617 -29.55 -15.90 -32.50
C SER A 617 -30.71 -16.88 -32.39
N LEU A 618 -31.34 -17.22 -33.53
CA LEU A 618 -32.43 -18.17 -33.61
C LEU A 618 -32.23 -19.11 -34.80
N GLY A 619 -32.23 -20.42 -34.54
CA GLY A 619 -32.27 -21.40 -35.62
C GLY A 619 -33.58 -21.29 -36.40
N VAL A 620 -33.56 -21.45 -37.71
CA VAL A 620 -34.73 -21.48 -38.60
C VAL A 620 -34.92 -22.92 -39.07
N PRO A 621 -36.09 -23.54 -38.83
CA PRO A 621 -36.35 -24.89 -39.31
C PRO A 621 -36.44 -24.90 -40.86
N PRO A 622 -36.19 -26.05 -41.51
CA PRO A 622 -36.18 -26.18 -42.98
C PRO A 622 -37.33 -25.41 -43.65
N PRO A 623 -37.06 -24.29 -44.34
CA PRO A 623 -38.09 -23.47 -44.95
C PRO A 623 -38.53 -24.07 -46.29
N ALA A 624 -39.71 -23.68 -46.78
CA ALA A 624 -40.13 -24.06 -48.13
C ALA A 624 -39.36 -23.23 -49.18
N GLY A 625 -39.08 -23.82 -50.34
CA GLY A 625 -38.36 -23.18 -51.44
C GLY A 625 -39.01 -21.86 -51.90
N GLY A 626 -38.20 -20.98 -52.48
CA GLY A 626 -38.62 -19.66 -52.98
C GLY A 626 -38.11 -18.49 -52.13
N SER A 627 -38.64 -17.29 -52.42
CA SER A 627 -38.35 -16.08 -51.66
C SER A 627 -39.18 -16.06 -50.37
N ARG A 628 -38.53 -15.80 -49.23
CA ARG A 628 -39.11 -15.79 -47.88
C ARG A 628 -38.80 -14.49 -47.16
N VAL A 629 -39.76 -13.92 -46.45
CA VAL A 629 -39.55 -12.72 -45.63
C VAL A 629 -39.48 -13.11 -44.16
N TYR A 630 -38.37 -12.78 -43.52
CA TYR A 630 -38.17 -12.94 -42.09
C TYR A 630 -38.31 -11.60 -41.39
N GLU A 631 -39.06 -11.56 -40.29
CA GLU A 631 -39.32 -10.35 -39.52
C GLU A 631 -39.04 -10.58 -38.05
N ALA A 632 -38.12 -9.80 -37.47
CA ALA A 632 -37.90 -9.74 -36.03
C ALA A 632 -38.75 -8.61 -35.43
N ARG A 633 -39.50 -8.92 -34.37
CA ARG A 633 -40.34 -7.97 -33.63
C ARG A 633 -39.97 -7.96 -32.15
N ALA A 634 -39.92 -6.76 -31.57
CA ALA A 634 -39.74 -6.55 -30.14
C ALA A 634 -40.72 -5.48 -29.66
N GLU A 635 -41.18 -5.59 -28.41
CA GLU A 635 -42.15 -4.64 -27.85
C GLU A 635 -41.56 -3.22 -27.80
N GLY A 636 -42.29 -2.24 -28.34
CA GLY A 636 -41.86 -0.84 -28.35
C GLY A 636 -40.75 -0.48 -29.36
N ILE A 637 -40.31 -1.42 -30.20
CA ILE A 637 -39.23 -1.20 -31.18
C ILE A 637 -39.75 -1.50 -32.60
N PRO A 638 -39.43 -0.67 -33.62
CA PRO A 638 -39.76 -0.98 -35.01
C PRO A 638 -39.24 -2.35 -35.44
N ALA A 639 -40.05 -3.10 -36.17
CA ALA A 639 -39.68 -4.43 -36.66
C ALA A 639 -38.55 -4.36 -37.69
N ALA A 640 -37.63 -5.33 -37.63
CA ALA A 640 -36.58 -5.51 -38.63
C ALA A 640 -36.96 -6.64 -39.59
N ARG A 641 -36.70 -6.46 -40.89
CA ARG A 641 -37.07 -7.44 -41.92
C ARG A 641 -35.87 -7.79 -42.78
N VAL A 642 -35.82 -9.04 -43.23
CA VAL A 642 -34.89 -9.50 -44.27
C VAL A 642 -35.59 -10.43 -45.26
N SER A 643 -35.39 -10.25 -46.55
CA SER A 643 -35.87 -11.18 -47.58
C SER A 643 -34.73 -12.12 -47.98
N LEU A 644 -34.96 -13.44 -47.92
CA LEU A 644 -33.95 -14.46 -48.22
C LEU A 644 -34.46 -15.40 -49.32
N VAL A 645 -33.53 -15.97 -50.09
CA VAL A 645 -33.85 -16.92 -51.17
C VAL A 645 -33.51 -18.33 -50.71
N VAL A 646 -34.50 -19.22 -50.72
CA VAL A 646 -34.31 -20.65 -50.44
C VAL A 646 -34.29 -21.41 -51.77
N PRO A 647 -33.17 -22.04 -52.16
CA PRO A 647 -33.12 -22.87 -53.36
C PRO A 647 -34.11 -24.04 -53.29
N GLU A 648 -34.65 -24.45 -54.44
CA GLU A 648 -35.40 -25.70 -54.51
C GLU A 648 -34.47 -26.88 -54.20
N ALA A 649 -34.94 -27.78 -53.33
CA ALA A 649 -34.19 -28.97 -52.95
C ALA A 649 -34.16 -29.97 -54.12
N GLN A 650 -32.97 -30.50 -54.44
CA GLN A 650 -32.81 -31.52 -55.47
C GLN A 650 -33.47 -32.85 -55.04
N ALA A 651 -34.32 -33.41 -55.88
CA ALA A 651 -34.94 -34.71 -55.64
C ALA A 651 -33.88 -35.84 -55.65
N GLY A 652 -33.88 -36.69 -54.62
CA GLY A 652 -33.03 -37.89 -54.54
C GLY A 652 -31.85 -37.83 -53.55
N ALA A 653 -31.77 -36.83 -52.67
CA ALA A 653 -30.73 -36.78 -51.63
C ALA A 653 -30.90 -37.91 -50.59
N ILE A 654 -29.80 -38.60 -50.23
CA ILE A 654 -29.79 -39.56 -49.12
C ILE A 654 -29.61 -38.79 -47.81
N CYS A 655 -30.60 -38.88 -46.93
CA CYS A 655 -30.59 -38.18 -45.64
C CYS A 655 -29.75 -38.92 -44.61
N SER A 656 -28.55 -38.42 -44.31
CA SER A 656 -27.63 -39.01 -43.33
C SER A 656 -27.44 -38.15 -42.07
N GLN A 657 -28.26 -37.11 -41.87
CA GLN A 657 -28.14 -36.21 -40.73
C GLN A 657 -28.71 -36.85 -39.45
N ARG A 658 -28.07 -36.57 -38.31
CA ARG A 658 -28.63 -36.91 -36.99
C ARG A 658 -29.85 -36.05 -36.72
N PHE A 659 -30.81 -36.60 -35.98
CA PHE A 659 -32.01 -35.87 -35.57
C PHE A 659 -31.62 -34.62 -34.75
N ALA A 660 -32.11 -33.45 -35.18
CA ALA A 660 -31.95 -32.19 -34.46
C ALA A 660 -33.19 -31.33 -34.66
N LEU A 661 -33.67 -30.73 -33.56
CA LEU A 661 -34.74 -29.73 -33.57
C LEU A 661 -34.14 -28.34 -33.69
N SER A 662 -34.80 -27.50 -34.47
CA SER A 662 -34.50 -26.08 -34.58
C SER A 662 -35.43 -25.26 -33.67
N ASN A 663 -35.04 -24.00 -33.44
CA ASN A 663 -35.93 -22.88 -33.10
C ASN A 663 -36.79 -22.93 -31.82
N LEU A 664 -36.73 -24.00 -31.03
CA LEU A 664 -37.47 -24.13 -29.77
C LEU A 664 -36.59 -24.62 -28.62
N GLN A 665 -36.86 -24.09 -27.43
CA GLN A 665 -36.29 -24.55 -26.16
C GLN A 665 -37.42 -24.94 -25.21
N ALA A 666 -37.17 -25.91 -24.33
CA ALA A 666 -38.13 -26.33 -23.31
C ALA A 666 -38.50 -25.14 -22.39
N GLY A 667 -39.80 -24.95 -22.16
CA GLY A 667 -40.33 -23.82 -21.38
C GLY A 667 -40.48 -22.50 -22.15
N GLY A 668 -40.14 -22.47 -23.44
CA GLY A 668 -40.26 -21.30 -24.31
C GLY A 668 -41.71 -20.81 -24.50
N THR A 669 -41.86 -19.54 -24.86
CA THR A 669 -43.15 -18.92 -25.20
C THR A 669 -43.23 -18.65 -26.71
N VAL A 670 -44.36 -19.01 -27.33
CA VAL A 670 -44.60 -18.85 -28.78
C VAL A 670 -45.98 -18.25 -29.05
N SER A 671 -46.10 -17.45 -30.11
CA SER A 671 -47.40 -16.90 -30.55
C SER A 671 -48.05 -17.80 -31.60
N ARG A 672 -49.35 -18.00 -31.50
CA ARG A 672 -50.09 -18.78 -32.50
C ARG A 672 -50.37 -18.01 -33.81
N PRO A 673 -50.35 -18.66 -34.98
CA PRO A 673 -49.76 -19.96 -35.26
C PRO A 673 -48.23 -19.89 -35.27
N PHE A 674 -47.56 -20.99 -34.92
CA PHE A 674 -46.10 -21.07 -34.95
C PHE A 674 -45.60 -22.31 -35.70
N ARG A 675 -44.39 -22.22 -36.23
CA ARG A 675 -43.72 -23.29 -36.98
C ARG A 675 -42.47 -23.75 -36.25
N PHE A 676 -42.29 -25.04 -36.14
CA PHE A 676 -41.02 -25.63 -35.72
C PHE A 676 -40.69 -26.85 -36.57
N GLY A 677 -39.46 -27.33 -36.46
CA GLY A 677 -39.03 -28.45 -37.27
C GLY A 677 -37.59 -28.82 -36.99
N GLY A 678 -37.01 -29.58 -37.91
CA GLY A 678 -35.68 -30.10 -37.74
C GLY A 678 -35.21 -30.89 -38.93
N VAL A 679 -34.05 -31.52 -38.76
CA VAL A 679 -33.43 -32.40 -39.75
C VAL A 679 -33.31 -33.81 -39.20
N GLY A 680 -33.15 -34.79 -40.09
CA GLY A 680 -32.89 -36.16 -39.69
C GLY A 680 -32.80 -37.13 -40.86
N SER A 681 -32.72 -38.41 -40.56
CA SER A 681 -32.42 -39.49 -41.52
C SER A 681 -33.53 -40.55 -41.66
N ALA A 682 -34.64 -40.41 -40.92
CA ALA A 682 -35.79 -41.32 -41.02
C ALA A 682 -36.55 -41.17 -42.37
N SER A 683 -37.60 -41.96 -42.61
CA SER A 683 -38.52 -41.70 -43.73
C SER A 683 -39.51 -40.55 -43.44
N GLY A 684 -39.67 -40.21 -42.16
CA GLY A 684 -40.54 -39.17 -41.65
C GLY A 684 -40.60 -39.17 -40.13
N TYR A 685 -41.36 -38.25 -39.56
CA TYR A 685 -41.55 -38.08 -38.12
C TYR A 685 -43.03 -37.96 -37.77
N THR A 686 -43.41 -38.54 -36.63
CA THR A 686 -44.73 -38.33 -36.01
C THR A 686 -44.60 -37.27 -34.92
N VAL A 687 -45.40 -36.21 -35.03
CA VAL A 687 -45.55 -35.18 -33.99
C VAL A 687 -46.85 -35.43 -33.24
N LEU A 688 -46.73 -35.71 -31.94
CA LEU A 688 -47.85 -35.80 -31.00
C LEU A 688 -47.97 -34.49 -30.25
N VAL A 689 -49.18 -33.92 -30.25
CA VAL A 689 -49.53 -32.72 -29.49
C VAL A 689 -50.30 -33.17 -28.27
N LYS A 690 -49.80 -32.85 -27.08
CA LYS A 690 -50.37 -33.23 -25.78
C LYS A 690 -50.74 -32.00 -24.96
N ARG A 691 -51.84 -32.12 -24.20
CA ARG A 691 -52.23 -31.15 -23.15
C ARG A 691 -52.33 -31.93 -21.84
N GLY A 692 -51.34 -31.77 -20.97
CA GLY A 692 -51.08 -32.73 -19.89
C GLY A 692 -50.75 -34.10 -20.47
N GLU A 693 -51.31 -35.17 -19.91
CA GLU A 693 -51.11 -36.55 -20.41
C GLU A 693 -51.97 -36.89 -21.65
N ARG A 694 -52.92 -36.04 -22.04
CA ARG A 694 -53.85 -36.34 -23.13
C ARG A 694 -53.29 -35.92 -24.48
N VAL A 695 -53.18 -36.87 -25.42
CA VAL A 695 -52.91 -36.58 -26.85
C VAL A 695 -54.13 -35.89 -27.46
N VAL A 696 -53.93 -34.67 -27.94
CA VAL A 696 -54.96 -33.82 -28.58
C VAL A 696 -54.79 -33.70 -30.09
N GLY A 697 -53.63 -34.10 -30.62
CA GLY A 697 -53.37 -34.15 -32.05
C GLY A 697 -52.21 -35.08 -32.39
N ARG A 698 -52.28 -35.70 -33.57
CA ARG A 698 -51.21 -36.53 -34.12
C ARG A 698 -51.06 -36.19 -35.60
N ARG A 699 -49.83 -35.94 -36.04
CA ARG A 699 -49.54 -35.71 -37.45
C ARG A 699 -48.25 -36.43 -37.84
N GLU A 700 -48.31 -37.18 -38.92
CA GLU A 700 -47.16 -37.79 -39.55
C GLU A 700 -46.65 -36.86 -40.66
N ILE A 701 -45.34 -36.65 -40.71
CA ILE A 701 -44.67 -35.67 -41.55
C ILE A 701 -43.54 -36.38 -42.28
N SER A 702 -43.64 -36.48 -43.60
CA SER A 702 -42.55 -36.99 -44.42
C SER A 702 -41.41 -35.98 -44.49
N LEU A 703 -40.18 -36.48 -44.59
CA LEU A 703 -39.01 -35.62 -44.82
C LEU A 703 -39.08 -34.99 -46.22
N SER A 704 -38.66 -33.73 -46.31
CA SER A 704 -38.50 -33.04 -47.59
C SER A 704 -37.29 -33.60 -48.35
N ALA A 705 -37.19 -33.24 -49.64
CA ALA A 705 -36.00 -33.55 -50.45
C ALA A 705 -34.70 -32.92 -49.90
N ALA A 706 -34.80 -31.97 -48.97
CA ALA A 706 -33.67 -31.39 -48.24
C ALA A 706 -33.41 -32.07 -46.88
N CYS A 707 -33.98 -33.25 -46.63
CA CYS A 707 -33.79 -33.98 -45.36
C CYS A 707 -34.25 -33.19 -44.12
N GLY A 708 -35.19 -32.28 -44.33
CA GLY A 708 -35.79 -31.45 -43.31
C GLY A 708 -37.28 -31.70 -43.18
N TRP A 709 -37.82 -31.57 -41.98
CA TRP A 709 -39.26 -31.61 -41.71
C TRP A 709 -39.66 -30.34 -40.96
N SER A 710 -40.90 -29.91 -41.17
CA SER A 710 -41.48 -28.81 -40.39
C SER A 710 -42.94 -29.06 -40.11
N TYR A 711 -43.39 -28.54 -38.97
CA TYR A 711 -44.73 -28.68 -38.46
C TYR A 711 -45.26 -27.29 -38.11
N LEU A 712 -46.35 -26.92 -38.79
CA LEU A 712 -47.14 -25.74 -38.43
C LEU A 712 -48.14 -26.16 -37.35
N SER A 713 -48.06 -25.50 -36.19
CA SER A 713 -48.94 -25.74 -35.06
C SER A 713 -49.79 -24.51 -34.74
N ASP A 714 -51.07 -24.75 -34.50
CA ASP A 714 -52.02 -23.75 -34.03
C ASP A 714 -52.91 -24.36 -32.94
N PRO A 715 -52.36 -24.78 -31.79
CA PRO A 715 -53.18 -25.22 -30.68
C PRO A 715 -53.86 -23.98 -30.05
N GLY A 716 -54.99 -24.19 -29.37
CA GLY A 716 -55.52 -23.14 -28.49
C GLY A 716 -54.49 -22.76 -27.39
N PRO A 717 -54.62 -21.58 -26.77
CA PRO A 717 -53.65 -21.08 -25.80
C PRO A 717 -53.49 -22.01 -24.59
N GLY A 718 -52.33 -21.91 -23.94
CA GLY A 718 -51.96 -22.68 -22.76
C GLY A 718 -50.66 -23.47 -22.93
N GLU A 719 -50.36 -24.29 -21.93
CA GLU A 719 -49.19 -25.17 -21.91
C GLU A 719 -49.45 -26.42 -22.77
N ILE A 720 -48.60 -26.63 -23.78
CA ILE A 720 -48.72 -27.70 -24.76
C ILE A 720 -47.38 -28.43 -24.87
N THR A 721 -47.42 -29.76 -24.78
CA THR A 721 -46.26 -30.63 -24.94
C THR A 721 -46.25 -31.27 -26.32
N TYR A 722 -45.12 -31.18 -27.02
CA TYR A 722 -44.88 -31.80 -28.31
C TYR A 722 -43.90 -32.94 -28.17
N GLU A 723 -44.31 -34.15 -28.55
CA GLU A 723 -43.41 -35.30 -28.66
C GLU A 723 -43.15 -35.62 -30.13
N VAL A 724 -41.87 -35.76 -30.49
CA VAL A 724 -41.42 -36.12 -31.84
C VAL A 724 -40.86 -37.53 -31.83
N ARG A 725 -41.33 -38.37 -32.75
CA ARG A 725 -40.95 -39.78 -32.89
C ARG A 725 -40.67 -40.08 -34.35
N GLU A 726 -39.92 -41.15 -34.64
CA GLU A 726 -39.80 -41.62 -36.02
C GLU A 726 -41.17 -42.09 -36.54
N ALA A 727 -41.40 -41.95 -37.85
CA ALA A 727 -42.59 -42.47 -38.50
C ALA A 727 -42.72 -43.98 -38.25
N GLY A 728 -43.91 -44.42 -37.80
CA GLY A 728 -44.18 -45.82 -37.46
C GLY A 728 -43.69 -46.32 -36.10
N ALA A 729 -42.95 -45.52 -35.32
CA ALA A 729 -42.49 -45.91 -33.98
C ALA A 729 -43.67 -46.05 -32.98
N SER A 730 -43.54 -47.01 -32.05
CA SER A 730 -44.55 -47.25 -31.00
C SER A 730 -44.57 -46.10 -29.98
N GLU A 731 -45.76 -45.80 -29.42
CA GLU A 731 -45.88 -44.81 -28.33
C GLU A 731 -45.21 -45.28 -27.03
N ALA A 732 -44.93 -46.59 -26.90
CA ALA A 732 -44.21 -47.17 -25.75
C ALA A 732 -42.69 -46.89 -25.77
N GLU A 733 -42.12 -46.54 -26.92
CA GLU A 733 -40.71 -46.14 -27.02
C GLU A 733 -40.52 -44.71 -26.47
N PRO A 734 -39.33 -44.32 -25.99
CA PRO A 734 -39.08 -42.93 -25.64
C PRO A 734 -39.13 -42.04 -26.89
N PRO A 735 -39.72 -40.84 -26.84
CA PRO A 735 -39.70 -39.92 -27.99
C PRO A 735 -38.27 -39.43 -28.26
N LEU A 736 -37.98 -39.12 -29.52
CA LEU A 736 -36.70 -38.51 -29.92
C LEU A 736 -36.51 -37.12 -29.29
N ALA A 737 -37.62 -36.41 -29.07
CA ALA A 737 -37.65 -35.19 -28.28
C ALA A 737 -39.04 -34.93 -27.71
N ALA A 738 -39.07 -34.31 -26.53
CA ALA A 738 -40.28 -33.81 -25.88
C ALA A 738 -40.06 -32.35 -25.47
N ILE A 739 -40.92 -31.43 -25.93
CA ILE A 739 -40.82 -30.00 -25.63
C ILE A 739 -42.15 -29.49 -25.12
N THR A 740 -42.14 -28.89 -23.93
CA THR A 740 -43.32 -28.18 -23.39
C THR A 740 -43.17 -26.68 -23.65
N LEU A 741 -44.18 -26.06 -24.24
CA LEU A 741 -44.22 -24.64 -24.61
C LEU A 741 -45.45 -23.95 -24.03
N ASN A 742 -45.29 -22.67 -23.71
CA ASN A 742 -46.40 -21.78 -23.39
C ASN A 742 -46.89 -21.09 -24.67
N VAL A 743 -48.05 -21.53 -25.18
CA VAL A 743 -48.65 -20.95 -26.39
C VAL A 743 -49.57 -19.81 -25.99
N ARG A 744 -49.32 -18.62 -26.56
CA ARG A 744 -50.13 -17.41 -26.38
C ARG A 744 -51.03 -17.15 -27.57
#